data_AF-B4NKD9-F1
#
_entry.id   AF-B4NKD9-F1
#
_cell.length_a   1.000
_cell.length_b   1.000
_cell.length_c   1.000
_cell.angle_alpha   90.00
_cell.angle_beta   90.00
_cell.angle_gamma   90.00
#
_symmetry.space_group_name_H-M   'P 1'
#
loop_
_entity.id
_entity.type
_entity.pdbx_description
1 polymer ?
#
loop_
_entity_poly.entity_id
_entity_poly.type
_entity_poly.pdbx_seq_one_letter_code
_entity_poly.pdbx_strand_id
1 'polypeptide(L)'
;MLRILAISVFLFALAWSGSSALTPSGLQVAKKWKLLRYNFQPQAPITDPNFYNPQNVLITGIAVSDDRVFIATPKLFSGVPSTVNWVSKAQFGDSPILQAYPDWSFSNTARTNFNCSDLILTSVYRLRIDSCNRLWLLDAGISRSLEDYEMTCPPKILVVDLNTDRVVRRIDFPAEVLRGESLFTNMVVDETTAKTCDDVFVYITDTVEPGIIVYDSGKDVTWRVSHPAMYPDPDFAQSEIHNDRFVLMDGVVGLAFDERTGVVYFQPLATDRVFSVHKNVLRAGPLPSSQMLDVKLVGKKSSQGIGLAVSPFDSSLIFSPLTETAIASWNPANNQQSVLAFDRDQLQFIADITTTRSEPGVIYAIASKFHRFFLKNLNPNEFNNRIVRLELPQAQASNSLLGQHLGLPTGPTHNSLLQYGLYNTQAQTSTNALQTYFTSPALTTPFTTKSPFKFETTGIVNYGARNPFTALNQGEAFPPSKATRDNYQRSYLDSLVGSSVPVTRQVTLPTPYTTRNSGYYYQRGRRDLSKKTEEEEPYAILGASSIKQLDKVFEWRNLEFGFSSESERNAAIRNGIYNPDTPVPYDIDVYYPPKGGAPRHFITTPRDEEGVPYSLSYVTKVQRKNGSELQPYPSYDWHSSKGKDCDGLTSAFRMHIDPCGRMWVVDTGFIECQQRCPPQVVAIDLATNKLVHRFRIPESLTKVNVSSFVTVLADVSDPPPHGSCKQTFLYLCDILGFGIVVYDVDKRDSWRIENKYTRPNPNFKKFTIAGESFELFDGPVSVSVTPPGLGVKRNLFFHTLANDLETYIPLDIVNNPSKWKHQHGRSQQSVKELGRRGVQCAASAISKDGFWFCVYMKPIALYGWNIRKPYASSNVKALVVNNETLQFVSGMKVVRRPSDGREELWMLSNRIQKSFGKRNYKEINYRVQRSDIDYLILGQLT
;
A
#
# COMPACT_ATOMS: atom_id res chain seq x y z
N MET A 1 -54.46 59.67 -11.11
CA MET A 1 -53.55 58.57 -10.69
C MET A 1 -52.10 58.95 -10.97
N LEU A 2 -51.55 59.89 -10.20
CA LEU A 2 -50.18 60.38 -10.37
C LEU A 2 -49.66 60.80 -8.99
N ARG A 3 -49.55 59.82 -8.07
CA ARG A 3 -48.99 60.03 -6.71
C ARG A 3 -48.53 58.75 -5.99
N ILE A 4 -48.37 57.62 -6.69
CA ILE A 4 -47.97 56.33 -6.08
C ILE A 4 -46.62 55.79 -6.62
N LEU A 5 -46.00 56.43 -7.62
CA LEU A 5 -44.70 55.96 -8.15
C LEU A 5 -43.44 56.64 -7.57
N ALA A 6 -43.59 57.68 -6.73
CA ALA A 6 -42.44 58.47 -6.25
C ALA A 6 -41.88 58.06 -4.87
N ILE A 7 -42.55 57.16 -4.14
CA ILE A 7 -42.14 56.76 -2.77
C ILE A 7 -41.39 55.41 -2.75
N SER A 8 -41.50 54.61 -3.81
CA SER A 8 -40.83 53.30 -3.90
C SER A 8 -39.38 53.35 -4.38
N VAL A 9 -38.91 54.49 -4.92
CA VAL A 9 -37.56 54.64 -5.47
C VAL A 9 -36.57 55.23 -4.44
N PHE A 10 -37.05 55.88 -3.38
CA PHE A 10 -36.19 56.46 -2.33
C PHE A 10 -35.89 55.53 -1.13
N LEU A 11 -36.63 54.43 -0.99
CA LEU A 11 -36.39 53.42 0.07
C LEU A 11 -35.51 52.24 -0.37
N PHE A 12 -35.19 52.12 -1.66
CA PHE A 12 -34.25 51.11 -2.19
C PHE A 12 -32.80 51.62 -2.32
N ALA A 13 -32.55 52.92 -2.14
CA ALA A 13 -31.22 53.51 -2.26
C ALA A 13 -30.45 53.63 -0.93
N LEU A 14 -31.04 53.23 0.20
CA LEU A 14 -30.42 53.29 1.55
C LEU A 14 -30.10 51.92 2.17
N ALA A 15 -30.35 50.82 1.46
CA ALA A 15 -29.96 49.46 1.87
C ALA A 15 -28.74 48.92 1.11
N TRP A 16 -27.98 49.79 0.44
CA TRP A 16 -26.67 49.51 -0.16
C TRP A 16 -25.60 50.32 0.58
N SER A 17 -25.51 50.14 1.89
CA SER A 17 -24.32 50.48 2.67
C SER A 17 -23.76 49.20 3.26
N GLY A 18 -22.70 48.71 2.61
CA GLY A 18 -21.70 47.80 3.18
C GLY A 18 -22.21 46.61 3.98
N SER A 19 -22.77 45.60 3.32
CA SER A 19 -22.48 44.23 3.77
C SER A 19 -21.05 43.92 3.36
N SER A 20 -20.10 44.35 4.20
CA SER A 20 -18.72 43.88 4.15
C SER A 20 -18.78 42.36 4.21
N ALA A 21 -18.44 41.70 3.10
CA ALA A 21 -18.14 40.28 3.14
C ALA A 21 -17.12 40.07 4.27
N LEU A 22 -17.45 39.20 5.23
CA LEU A 22 -16.50 38.72 6.22
C LEU A 22 -15.34 38.07 5.46
N THR A 23 -14.27 38.83 5.21
CA THR A 23 -13.01 38.30 4.70
C THR A 23 -12.45 37.36 5.75
N PRO A 24 -12.19 36.07 5.43
CA PRO A 24 -11.43 35.22 6.34
C PRO A 24 -10.06 35.86 6.56
N SER A 25 -9.76 36.06 7.83
CA SER A 25 -8.55 36.60 8.42
C SER A 25 -7.24 36.07 7.81
N GLY A 26 -6.27 36.96 7.56
CA GLY A 26 -4.84 36.66 7.64
C GLY A 26 -4.15 35.89 6.50
N LEU A 27 -4.85 35.31 5.52
CA LEU A 27 -4.22 34.58 4.40
C LEU A 27 -3.54 35.53 3.41
N GLN A 28 -2.23 35.37 3.21
CA GLN A 28 -1.43 36.19 2.29
C GLN A 28 -0.71 35.30 1.27
N VAL A 29 -0.68 35.73 0.01
CA VAL A 29 0.17 35.09 -1.00
C VAL A 29 1.60 35.61 -0.84
N ALA A 30 2.47 34.81 -0.24
CA ALA A 30 3.87 35.14 -0.08
C ALA A 30 4.58 35.16 -1.43
N LYS A 31 4.44 34.11 -2.25
CA LYS A 31 5.03 33.99 -3.59
C LYS A 31 4.06 33.28 -4.54
N LYS A 32 4.12 33.57 -5.85
CA LYS A 32 3.26 32.91 -6.85
C LYS A 32 3.91 32.79 -8.22
N TRP A 33 3.62 31.73 -8.96
CA TRP A 33 4.13 31.52 -10.31
C TRP A 33 3.06 30.96 -11.23
N LYS A 34 3.04 31.46 -12.47
CA LYS A 34 2.33 30.79 -13.55
C LYS A 34 3.04 29.50 -13.93
N LEU A 35 4.33 29.66 -14.26
CA LEU A 35 5.28 28.59 -14.46
C LEU A 35 6.59 29.01 -13.79
N LEU A 36 7.32 28.04 -13.22
CA LEU A 36 8.60 28.32 -12.57
C LEU A 36 9.68 28.59 -13.60
N ARG A 37 10.57 29.53 -13.30
CA ARG A 37 11.76 29.86 -14.11
C ARG A 37 12.99 29.85 -13.23
N TYR A 38 14.13 29.51 -13.81
CA TYR A 38 15.41 29.39 -13.10
C TYR A 38 16.40 30.43 -13.59
N ASN A 39 17.34 30.80 -12.73
CA ASN A 39 18.50 31.60 -13.09
C ASN A 39 19.56 30.71 -13.74
N PHE A 40 19.30 30.33 -14.99
CA PHE A 40 20.11 29.39 -15.74
C PHE A 40 21.54 29.90 -15.96
N GLN A 41 22.50 28.97 -15.96
CA GLN A 41 23.83 29.25 -16.49
C GLN A 41 23.73 29.59 -18.00
N PRO A 42 24.59 30.48 -18.53
CA PRO A 42 24.50 30.94 -19.93
C PRO A 42 24.51 29.81 -20.98
N GLN A 43 25.15 28.69 -20.67
CA GLN A 43 25.33 27.53 -21.56
C GLN A 43 24.19 26.49 -21.44
N ALA A 44 23.19 26.72 -20.58
CA ALA A 44 22.17 25.71 -20.28
C ALA A 44 21.26 25.43 -21.49
N PRO A 45 20.98 24.15 -21.83
CA PRO A 45 20.18 23.79 -22.99
C PRO A 45 18.67 23.97 -22.72
N ILE A 46 18.22 25.22 -22.49
CA ILE A 46 16.85 25.54 -22.09
C ILE A 46 15.79 25.26 -23.17
N THR A 47 16.21 25.06 -24.43
CA THR A 47 15.33 24.68 -25.53
C THR A 47 15.07 23.19 -25.60
N ASP A 48 15.87 22.39 -24.88
CA ASP A 48 15.64 20.97 -24.75
C ASP A 48 14.50 20.74 -23.73
N PRO A 49 13.28 20.34 -24.15
CA PRO A 49 12.14 20.14 -23.23
C PRO A 49 12.44 19.06 -22.17
N ASN A 50 13.42 18.25 -22.50
CA ASN A 50 13.93 17.20 -21.69
C ASN A 50 14.80 17.76 -20.53
N PHE A 51 15.62 18.77 -20.78
CA PHE A 51 16.33 19.51 -19.73
C PHE A 51 15.38 20.41 -18.93
N TYR A 52 14.55 21.20 -19.61
CA TYR A 52 13.64 22.15 -18.99
C TYR A 52 12.29 22.18 -19.72
N ASN A 53 11.27 21.65 -19.05
CA ASN A 53 9.88 21.83 -19.44
C ASN A 53 9.13 22.48 -18.26
N PRO A 54 8.82 23.78 -18.34
CA PRO A 54 8.21 24.50 -17.23
C PRO A 54 6.82 23.96 -16.81
N GLN A 55 6.10 23.26 -17.70
CA GLN A 55 4.82 22.63 -17.37
C GLN A 55 4.98 21.34 -16.54
N ASN A 56 6.20 20.77 -16.52
CA ASN A 56 6.55 19.57 -15.77
C ASN A 56 7.22 19.89 -14.41
N VAL A 57 7.31 21.17 -14.02
CA VAL A 57 7.87 21.59 -12.73
C VAL A 57 6.77 21.97 -11.74
N LEU A 58 6.78 21.36 -10.56
CA LEU A 58 5.85 21.64 -9.47
C LEU A 58 6.62 21.74 -8.15
N ILE A 59 6.16 22.61 -7.24
CA ILE A 59 6.70 22.68 -5.88
C ILE A 59 6.00 21.62 -5.01
N THR A 60 6.77 20.81 -4.29
CA THR A 60 6.21 19.86 -3.32
C THR A 60 6.58 20.17 -1.88
N GLY A 61 7.76 20.76 -1.62
CA GLY A 61 8.28 20.98 -0.27
C GLY A 61 8.84 22.38 -0.07
N ILE A 62 8.82 22.83 1.18
CA ILE A 62 9.26 24.18 1.58
C ILE A 62 10.00 24.15 2.93
N ALA A 63 11.00 25.02 3.05
CA ALA A 63 11.54 25.43 4.35
C ALA A 63 11.78 26.95 4.34
N VAL A 64 11.46 27.62 5.45
CA VAL A 64 11.53 29.09 5.54
C VAL A 64 12.48 29.50 6.64
N SER A 65 13.56 30.17 6.24
CA SER A 65 14.51 30.84 7.14
C SER A 65 14.15 32.32 7.30
N ASP A 66 15.03 33.08 7.94
CA ASP A 66 14.79 34.50 8.24
C ASP A 66 14.72 35.36 6.98
N ASP A 67 15.56 35.06 5.98
CA ASP A 67 15.72 35.85 4.76
C ASP A 67 15.48 35.06 3.46
N ARG A 68 15.54 33.72 3.52
CA ARG A 68 15.36 32.82 2.35
C ARG A 68 14.20 31.86 2.51
N VAL A 69 13.53 31.61 1.38
CA VAL A 69 12.54 30.54 1.21
C VAL A 69 13.14 29.46 0.31
N PHE A 70 13.35 28.27 0.86
CA PHE A 70 13.84 27.10 0.14
C PHE A 70 12.67 26.29 -0.42
N ILE A 71 12.83 25.80 -1.64
CA ILE A 71 11.78 25.21 -2.47
C ILE A 71 12.30 23.91 -3.06
N ALA A 72 11.58 22.81 -2.80
CA ALA A 72 11.81 21.52 -3.42
C ALA A 72 10.92 21.35 -4.65
N THR A 73 11.55 21.00 -5.78
CA THR A 73 10.90 20.70 -7.06
C THR A 73 11.35 19.31 -7.53
N PRO A 74 10.77 18.23 -6.99
CA PRO A 74 11.18 16.86 -7.35
C PRO A 74 10.92 16.57 -8.82
N LYS A 75 11.66 15.62 -9.36
CA LYS A 75 11.54 15.16 -10.75
C LYS A 75 10.34 14.23 -10.92
N LEU A 76 9.12 14.75 -10.76
CA LEU A 76 7.89 13.98 -11.00
C LEU A 76 7.76 13.56 -12.48
N PHE A 77 8.20 14.43 -13.38
CA PHE A 77 8.35 14.19 -14.81
C PHE A 77 9.72 14.66 -15.28
N SER A 78 10.08 14.29 -16.50
CA SER A 78 11.20 14.87 -17.23
C SER A 78 11.07 16.41 -17.38
N GLY A 79 12.20 17.12 -17.45
CA GLY A 79 12.22 18.58 -17.68
C GLY A 79 12.38 19.44 -16.43
N VAL A 80 12.89 18.88 -15.33
CA VAL A 80 13.19 19.62 -14.09
C VAL A 80 14.72 19.80 -13.96
N PRO A 81 15.26 21.02 -14.11
CA PRO A 81 16.70 21.24 -14.19
C PRO A 81 17.40 21.24 -12.83
N SER A 82 16.75 21.70 -11.76
CA SER A 82 17.27 21.69 -10.38
C SER A 82 16.16 21.30 -9.41
N THR A 83 16.47 20.46 -8.42
CA THR A 83 15.48 19.93 -7.47
C THR A 83 15.40 20.67 -6.14
N VAL A 84 16.42 21.46 -5.79
CA VAL A 84 16.42 22.33 -4.60
C VAL A 84 16.78 23.73 -5.03
N ASN A 85 15.94 24.67 -4.65
CA ASN A 85 16.06 26.06 -5.06
C ASN A 85 15.80 26.99 -3.89
N TRP A 86 16.18 28.25 -4.02
CA TRP A 86 15.81 29.28 -3.06
C TRP A 86 15.39 30.58 -3.76
N VAL A 87 14.61 31.37 -3.04
CA VAL A 87 14.24 32.74 -3.40
C VAL A 87 14.30 33.63 -2.16
N SER A 88 14.46 34.94 -2.35
CA SER A 88 14.38 35.87 -1.23
C SER A 88 12.99 35.85 -0.61
N LYS A 89 12.92 35.86 0.72
CA LYS A 89 11.70 36.07 1.48
C LYS A 89 11.19 37.52 1.32
N ALA A 90 12.05 38.46 0.91
CA ALA A 90 11.66 39.84 0.69
C ALA A 90 10.61 39.94 -0.43
N GLN A 91 9.67 40.87 -0.25
CA GLN A 91 8.55 41.20 -1.15
C GLN A 91 7.48 40.10 -1.25
N PHE A 92 6.23 40.44 -0.90
CA PHE A 92 5.11 39.51 -0.96
C PHE A 92 4.39 39.59 -2.32
N GLY A 93 3.92 38.44 -2.79
CA GLY A 93 3.05 38.32 -3.96
C GLY A 93 3.75 38.41 -5.31
N ASP A 94 5.08 38.42 -5.34
CA ASP A 94 5.93 38.42 -6.55
C ASP A 94 6.09 37.01 -7.16
N SER A 95 6.75 36.95 -8.32
CA SER A 95 7.06 35.73 -9.08
C SER A 95 8.58 35.61 -9.33
N PRO A 96 9.38 35.41 -8.27
CA PRO A 96 10.85 35.51 -8.38
C PRO A 96 11.44 34.35 -9.20
N ILE A 97 12.59 34.61 -9.82
CA ILE A 97 13.37 33.58 -10.52
C ILE A 97 14.04 32.68 -9.48
N LEU A 98 13.92 31.36 -9.65
CA LEU A 98 14.53 30.37 -8.77
C LEU A 98 16.05 30.36 -8.91
N GLN A 99 16.74 30.32 -7.78
CA GLN A 99 18.19 30.09 -7.70
C GLN A 99 18.44 28.64 -7.29
N ALA A 100 19.21 27.87 -8.06
CA ALA A 100 19.61 26.52 -7.66
C ALA A 100 20.39 26.57 -6.33
N TYR A 101 20.17 25.60 -5.45
CA TYR A 101 20.78 25.57 -4.12
C TYR A 101 21.51 24.25 -3.82
N PRO A 102 22.70 24.27 -3.18
CA PRO A 102 23.52 25.46 -2.89
C PRO A 102 23.97 26.21 -4.16
N ASP A 103 24.24 25.46 -5.23
CA ASP A 103 24.50 25.98 -6.57
C ASP A 103 24.19 24.90 -7.62
N TRP A 104 24.43 25.21 -8.89
CA TRP A 104 24.15 24.31 -10.02
C TRP A 104 24.96 23.00 -10.00
N SER A 105 26.07 22.90 -9.27
CA SER A 105 26.87 21.67 -9.17
C SER A 105 26.17 20.52 -8.44
N PHE A 106 25.13 20.84 -7.66
CA PHE A 106 24.27 19.87 -6.98
C PHE A 106 23.12 19.37 -7.86
N SER A 107 22.94 19.95 -9.04
CA SER A 107 21.79 19.67 -9.92
C SER A 107 22.17 18.70 -11.04
N ASN A 108 21.34 17.69 -11.28
CA ASN A 108 21.43 16.84 -12.47
C ASN A 108 20.07 16.80 -13.20
N THR A 109 20.02 16.23 -14.41
CA THR A 109 18.75 15.99 -15.13
C THR A 109 18.18 14.58 -14.97
N ALA A 110 18.95 13.61 -14.46
CA ALA A 110 18.56 12.20 -14.30
C ALA A 110 18.16 11.47 -15.63
N ARG A 111 18.85 11.76 -16.75
CA ARG A 111 18.76 11.15 -18.12
C ARG A 111 19.86 10.20 -18.71
N THR A 112 21.14 10.26 -18.32
CA THR A 112 22.30 9.55 -18.92
C THR A 112 23.26 9.00 -17.85
N ASN A 113 23.93 7.84 -18.07
CA ASN A 113 25.00 7.25 -17.23
C ASN A 113 25.35 8.07 -15.97
N PHE A 114 24.56 7.88 -14.91
CA PHE A 114 24.63 8.74 -13.73
C PHE A 114 25.79 8.35 -12.85
N ASN A 115 26.64 9.33 -12.58
CA ASN A 115 27.45 9.29 -11.39
C ASN A 115 26.55 9.71 -10.23
N CYS A 116 26.15 8.76 -9.38
CA CYS A 116 25.52 9.04 -8.09
C CYS A 116 26.55 9.60 -7.08
N SER A 117 27.43 10.50 -7.55
CA SER A 117 28.49 11.11 -6.77
C SER A 117 27.93 11.87 -5.58
N ASP A 118 28.82 12.19 -4.67
CA ASP A 118 28.42 12.22 -3.27
C ASP A 118 27.45 13.32 -2.86
N LEU A 119 27.45 14.43 -3.61
CA LEU A 119 26.67 15.62 -3.29
C LEU A 119 25.58 15.92 -4.32
N ILE A 120 25.52 15.18 -5.44
CA ILE A 120 24.53 15.43 -6.48
C ILE A 120 23.14 15.01 -5.98
N LEU A 121 22.17 15.91 -6.12
CA LEU A 121 20.77 15.67 -5.78
C LEU A 121 19.99 15.22 -7.00
N THR A 122 19.26 14.12 -6.86
CA THR A 122 18.42 13.58 -7.93
C THR A 122 17.02 14.15 -7.87
N SER A 123 16.29 13.94 -6.77
CA SER A 123 14.89 14.30 -6.67
C SER A 123 14.50 14.52 -5.21
N VAL A 124 14.64 15.76 -4.75
CA VAL A 124 14.33 16.15 -3.38
C VAL A 124 12.84 16.48 -3.25
N TYR A 125 12.17 15.78 -2.33
CA TYR A 125 10.73 15.95 -2.08
C TYR A 125 10.44 16.89 -0.91
N ARG A 126 11.28 16.84 0.13
CA ARG A 126 11.01 17.53 1.40
C ARG A 126 12.26 18.17 2.00
N LEU A 127 12.02 19.30 2.66
CA LEU A 127 13.02 20.17 3.29
C LEU A 127 12.61 20.45 4.73
N ARG A 128 13.57 20.44 5.66
CA ARG A 128 13.35 20.87 7.05
C ARG A 128 14.57 21.65 7.55
N ILE A 129 14.34 22.67 8.37
CA ILE A 129 15.40 23.42 9.05
C ILE A 129 15.36 23.02 10.53
N ASP A 130 16.50 22.61 11.07
CA ASP A 130 16.63 22.25 12.49
C ASP A 130 16.96 23.45 13.37
N SER A 131 17.06 23.25 14.69
CA SER A 131 17.39 24.31 15.65
C SER A 131 18.80 24.89 15.47
N CYS A 132 19.68 24.21 14.75
CA CYS A 132 21.07 24.60 14.52
C CYS A 132 21.27 25.38 13.22
N ASN A 133 20.18 25.84 12.60
CA ASN A 133 20.17 26.54 11.32
C ASN A 133 20.76 25.68 10.19
N ARG A 134 20.49 24.38 10.19
CA ARG A 134 20.88 23.47 9.11
C ARG A 134 19.67 23.03 8.31
N LEU A 135 19.80 23.04 6.99
CA LEU A 135 18.79 22.59 6.05
C LEU A 135 19.00 21.11 5.69
N TRP A 136 18.01 20.30 6.02
CA TRP A 136 17.94 18.88 5.70
C TRP A 136 17.23 18.70 4.35
N LEU A 137 17.86 17.97 3.43
CA LEU A 137 17.40 17.72 2.07
C LEU A 137 17.10 16.22 1.90
N LEU A 138 15.83 15.84 1.82
CA LEU A 138 15.44 14.44 1.58
C LEU A 138 15.40 14.14 0.07
N ASP A 139 16.46 13.51 -0.44
CA ASP A 139 16.57 13.05 -1.83
C ASP A 139 16.08 11.62 -1.95
N ALA A 140 15.00 11.43 -2.72
CA ALA A 140 14.42 10.12 -2.94
C ALA A 140 15.27 9.23 -3.87
N GLY A 141 16.17 9.82 -4.67
CA GLY A 141 16.94 9.07 -5.66
C GLY A 141 16.14 8.57 -6.87
N ILE A 142 14.82 8.77 -6.88
CA ILE A 142 13.90 8.39 -7.97
C ILE A 142 13.63 9.58 -8.90
N SER A 143 13.82 9.39 -10.19
CA SER A 143 13.42 10.37 -11.20
C SER A 143 12.18 9.89 -11.97
N ARG A 144 11.42 10.86 -12.51
CA ARG A 144 10.23 10.62 -13.34
C ARG A 144 9.20 9.71 -12.64
N SER A 145 8.96 9.97 -11.36
CA SER A 145 8.11 9.14 -10.49
C SER A 145 6.64 9.02 -10.93
N LEU A 146 6.13 9.95 -11.74
CA LEU A 146 4.79 9.90 -12.34
C LEU A 146 4.81 9.55 -13.84
N GLU A 147 5.96 9.14 -14.37
CA GLU A 147 6.18 8.74 -15.77
C GLU A 147 6.66 7.29 -15.83
N ASP A 148 7.93 6.99 -15.59
CA ASP A 148 8.49 5.63 -15.69
C ASP A 148 9.18 5.12 -14.41
N TYR A 149 9.17 5.91 -13.32
CA TYR A 149 9.73 5.53 -12.01
C TYR A 149 11.19 5.04 -12.11
N GLU A 150 12.07 5.84 -12.72
CA GLU A 150 13.47 5.46 -12.83
C GLU A 150 14.20 5.59 -11.49
N MET A 151 14.67 4.47 -10.94
CA MET A 151 15.56 4.41 -9.78
C MET A 151 16.97 4.87 -10.18
N THR A 152 17.19 6.18 -10.21
CA THR A 152 18.44 6.77 -10.70
C THR A 152 19.58 6.60 -9.68
N CYS A 153 19.31 6.79 -8.38
CA CYS A 153 20.28 6.64 -7.31
C CYS A 153 19.61 6.09 -6.03
N PRO A 154 20.39 5.54 -5.07
CA PRO A 154 19.88 5.28 -3.73
C PRO A 154 19.38 6.57 -3.05
N PRO A 155 18.33 6.50 -2.21
CA PRO A 155 17.88 7.65 -1.44
C PRO A 155 18.95 8.08 -0.43
N LYS A 156 18.98 9.37 -0.12
CA LYS A 156 19.90 9.95 0.86
C LYS A 156 19.35 11.23 1.48
N ILE A 157 19.92 11.63 2.61
CA ILE A 157 19.74 12.97 3.16
C ILE A 157 21.07 13.72 3.07
N LEU A 158 21.03 14.96 2.59
CA LEU A 158 22.13 15.92 2.77
C LEU A 158 21.71 16.97 3.80
N VAL A 159 22.62 17.32 4.70
CA VAL A 159 22.44 18.39 5.69
C VAL A 159 23.39 19.52 5.35
N VAL A 160 22.84 20.72 5.14
CA VAL A 160 23.57 21.92 4.73
C VAL A 160 23.52 22.96 5.83
N ASP A 161 24.67 23.44 6.29
CA ASP A 161 24.73 24.57 7.22
C ASP A 161 24.34 25.86 6.47
N LEU A 162 23.27 26.52 6.92
CA LEU A 162 22.75 27.71 6.23
C LEU A 162 23.60 28.97 6.44
N ASN A 163 24.54 28.96 7.40
CA ASN A 163 25.46 30.07 7.61
C ASN A 163 26.58 30.08 6.56
N THR A 164 27.01 28.88 6.13
CA THR A 164 28.13 28.70 5.19
C THR A 164 27.68 28.19 3.81
N ASP A 165 26.43 27.76 3.68
CA ASP A 165 25.86 27.05 2.53
C ASP A 165 26.68 25.81 2.12
N ARG A 166 27.31 25.14 3.10
CA ARG A 166 28.11 23.94 2.90
C ARG A 166 27.43 22.70 3.45
N VAL A 167 27.58 21.58 2.74
CA VAL A 167 27.15 20.28 3.25
C VAL A 167 28.02 19.91 4.44
N VAL A 168 27.37 19.66 5.57
CA VAL A 168 28.01 19.24 6.82
C VAL A 168 27.77 17.78 7.15
N ARG A 169 26.75 17.14 6.55
CA ARG A 169 26.45 15.72 6.75
C ARG A 169 25.81 15.10 5.53
N ARG A 170 26.09 13.82 5.31
CA ARG A 170 25.37 12.93 4.39
C ARG A 170 24.93 11.68 5.13
N ILE A 171 23.69 11.26 4.87
CA ILE A 171 23.08 10.07 5.45
C ILE A 171 22.62 9.19 4.30
N ASP A 172 23.16 8.00 4.19
CA ASP A 172 22.77 6.98 3.22
C ASP A 172 21.90 5.92 3.88
N PHE A 173 20.88 5.44 3.17
CA PHE A 173 19.97 4.43 3.71
C PHE A 173 20.42 3.02 3.36
N PRO A 174 20.48 2.11 4.34
CA PRO A 174 20.90 0.73 4.10
C PRO A 174 19.79 -0.05 3.37
N ALA A 175 20.16 -1.08 2.60
CA ALA A 175 19.21 -1.80 1.73
C ALA A 175 18.06 -2.48 2.51
N GLU A 176 18.28 -2.78 3.79
CA GLU A 176 17.34 -3.45 4.69
C GLU A 176 16.09 -2.59 5.01
N VAL A 177 16.21 -1.26 4.94
CA VAL A 177 15.06 -0.35 5.13
C VAL A 177 14.37 -0.01 3.81
N LEU A 178 15.00 -0.33 2.67
CA LEU A 178 14.46 -0.16 1.33
C LEU A 178 13.59 -1.36 0.94
N ARG A 179 12.61 -1.12 0.08
CA ARG A 179 11.76 -2.10 -0.58
C ARG A 179 11.78 -1.83 -2.08
N GLY A 180 11.24 -2.78 -2.86
CA GLY A 180 11.37 -2.79 -4.33
C GLY A 180 11.15 -1.43 -4.98
N GLU A 181 10.06 -0.73 -4.64
CA GLU A 181 9.73 0.60 -5.16
C GLU A 181 9.70 1.68 -4.05
N SER A 182 10.60 1.65 -3.07
CA SER A 182 10.62 2.68 -2.01
C SER A 182 10.71 4.10 -2.57
N LEU A 183 9.87 5.00 -2.04
CA LEU A 183 9.84 6.43 -2.38
C LEU A 183 9.73 7.28 -1.11
N PHE A 184 10.84 7.87 -0.69
CA PHE A 184 10.86 8.73 0.51
C PHE A 184 10.40 10.15 0.17
N THR A 185 9.26 10.57 0.72
CA THR A 185 8.58 11.81 0.29
C THR A 185 8.42 12.86 1.38
N ASN A 186 8.53 12.50 2.66
CA ASN A 186 8.35 13.42 3.78
C ASN A 186 9.28 13.07 4.93
N MET A 187 9.63 14.07 5.74
CA MET A 187 10.40 13.88 6.97
C MET A 187 10.05 14.94 8.02
N VAL A 188 10.27 14.56 9.28
CA VAL A 188 10.30 15.47 10.43
C VAL A 188 11.53 15.16 11.27
N VAL A 189 12.14 16.21 11.83
CA VAL A 189 13.30 16.11 12.73
C VAL A 189 12.80 16.22 14.16
N ASP A 190 13.16 15.27 15.00
CA ASP A 190 12.79 15.18 16.40
C ASP A 190 14.01 15.49 17.27
N GLU A 191 14.03 16.73 17.77
CA GLU A 191 15.11 17.28 18.59
C GLU A 191 14.84 17.17 20.10
N THR A 192 13.76 16.49 20.51
CA THR A 192 13.24 16.54 21.90
C THR A 192 14.16 15.91 22.95
N THR A 193 15.14 15.11 22.53
CA THR A 193 16.15 14.52 23.42
C THR A 193 17.57 14.87 23.01
N ALA A 194 17.72 15.81 22.06
CA ALA A 194 18.99 16.15 21.48
C ALA A 194 19.89 16.89 22.46
N LYS A 195 21.11 16.38 22.66
CA LYS A 195 22.16 17.08 23.42
C LYS A 195 23.05 17.93 22.51
N THR A 196 23.18 17.52 21.27
CA THR A 196 23.91 18.21 20.20
C THR A 196 23.05 18.21 18.95
N CYS A 197 23.41 19.02 17.96
CA CYS A 197 22.72 19.03 16.67
C CYS A 197 22.73 17.65 15.99
N ASP A 198 23.69 16.79 16.32
CA ASP A 198 23.86 15.47 15.69
C ASP A 198 23.23 14.31 16.47
N ASP A 199 22.53 14.61 17.57
CA ASP A 199 21.85 13.65 18.45
C ASP A 199 20.31 13.75 18.29
N VAL A 200 19.82 13.61 17.07
CA VAL A 200 18.40 13.75 16.72
C VAL A 200 17.81 12.43 16.20
N PHE A 201 16.49 12.32 16.24
CA PHE A 201 15.76 11.30 15.49
C PHE A 201 15.13 11.91 14.24
N VAL A 202 15.09 11.17 13.14
CA VAL A 202 14.37 11.59 11.93
C VAL A 202 13.35 10.51 11.58
N TYR A 203 12.10 10.91 11.39
CA TYR A 203 11.03 10.03 10.91
C TYR A 203 10.74 10.37 9.46
N ILE A 204 10.74 9.37 8.59
CA ILE A 204 10.67 9.53 7.13
C ILE A 204 9.55 8.64 6.60
N THR A 205 8.70 9.17 5.72
CA THR A 205 7.63 8.39 5.10
C THR A 205 8.10 7.75 3.80
N ASP A 206 7.88 6.44 3.67
CA ASP A 206 7.92 5.74 2.39
C ASP A 206 6.50 5.61 1.86
N THR A 207 6.24 6.26 0.73
CA THR A 207 4.88 6.45 0.22
C THR A 207 4.41 5.30 -0.67
N VAL A 208 5.29 4.78 -1.52
CA VAL A 208 4.93 3.74 -2.50
C VAL A 208 4.94 2.36 -1.87
N GLU A 209 5.94 2.11 -1.02
CA GLU A 209 6.01 0.97 -0.13
C GLU A 209 5.69 1.47 1.29
N PRO A 210 4.43 1.40 1.75
CA PRO A 210 4.01 2.18 2.91
C PRO A 210 4.71 1.78 4.21
N GLY A 211 5.38 2.74 4.83
CA GLY A 211 6.11 2.54 6.08
C GLY A 211 6.71 3.84 6.59
N ILE A 212 7.15 3.81 7.85
CA ILE A 212 7.94 4.89 8.44
C ILE A 212 9.35 4.36 8.67
N ILE A 213 10.34 5.08 8.16
CA ILE A 213 11.76 4.85 8.43
C ILE A 213 12.14 5.75 9.59
N VAL A 214 12.85 5.18 10.56
CA VAL A 214 13.36 5.87 11.73
C VAL A 214 14.89 5.88 11.63
N TYR A 215 15.48 7.06 11.67
CA TYR A 215 16.92 7.27 11.74
C TYR A 215 17.30 7.84 13.10
N ASP A 216 18.16 7.14 13.83
CA ASP A 216 18.82 7.62 15.04
C ASP A 216 20.18 8.20 14.64
N SER A 217 20.28 9.53 14.57
CA SER A 217 21.49 10.18 14.06
C SER A 217 22.65 10.12 15.06
N GLY A 218 22.37 9.94 16.36
CA GLY A 218 23.38 9.82 17.40
C GLY A 218 24.11 8.48 17.36
N LYS A 219 23.41 7.42 16.94
CA LYS A 219 23.99 6.07 16.76
C LYS A 219 24.28 5.69 15.32
N ASP A 220 23.85 6.51 14.36
CA ASP A 220 23.93 6.25 12.92
C ASP A 220 23.28 4.91 12.52
N VAL A 221 22.11 4.63 13.08
CA VAL A 221 21.35 3.41 12.79
C VAL A 221 19.96 3.74 12.25
N THR A 222 19.46 2.86 11.39
CA THR A 222 18.18 3.04 10.72
C THR A 222 17.35 1.77 10.82
N TRP A 223 16.06 1.91 11.02
CA TRP A 223 15.12 0.79 10.91
C TRP A 223 13.81 1.24 10.29
N ARG A 224 13.01 0.26 9.88
CA ARG A 224 11.72 0.46 9.25
C ARG A 224 10.63 -0.10 10.16
N VAL A 225 9.53 0.63 10.28
CA VAL A 225 8.29 0.15 10.89
C VAL A 225 7.16 0.23 9.88
N SER A 226 6.21 -0.70 9.97
CA SER A 226 5.02 -0.71 9.11
C SER A 226 3.77 -1.00 9.94
N HIS A 227 2.65 -0.47 9.48
CA HIS A 227 1.34 -0.70 10.07
C HIS A 227 0.26 -0.52 8.98
N PRO A 228 -0.86 -1.29 9.00
CA PRO A 228 -1.95 -1.18 8.02
C PRO A 228 -2.48 0.25 7.81
N ALA A 229 -2.45 1.09 8.85
CA ALA A 229 -2.87 2.50 8.76
C ALA A 229 -1.97 3.37 7.87
N MET A 230 -0.78 2.90 7.50
CA MET A 230 0.11 3.59 6.56
C MET A 230 -0.27 3.31 5.11
N TYR A 231 -1.10 2.30 4.83
CA TYR A 231 -1.50 1.93 3.48
C TYR A 231 -2.67 2.78 2.97
N PRO A 232 -2.74 3.01 1.65
CA PRO A 232 -3.86 3.71 1.03
C PRO A 232 -5.17 2.93 1.21
N ASP A 233 -6.27 3.63 1.43
CA ASP A 233 -7.61 3.05 1.43
C ASP A 233 -8.21 3.09 0.01
N PRO A 234 -8.51 1.93 -0.61
CA PRO A 234 -9.09 1.88 -1.96
C PRO A 234 -10.42 2.63 -2.11
N ASP A 235 -11.19 2.80 -1.03
CA ASP A 235 -12.45 3.56 -1.06
C ASP A 235 -12.19 5.07 -1.23
N PHE A 236 -10.98 5.54 -0.92
CA PHE A 236 -10.52 6.93 -1.07
C PHE A 236 -9.49 7.09 -2.20
N ALA A 237 -9.40 6.10 -3.11
CA ALA A 237 -8.47 6.11 -4.24
C ALA A 237 -8.64 7.32 -5.17
N GLN A 238 -9.89 7.76 -5.36
CA GLN A 238 -10.23 8.88 -6.22
C GLN A 238 -10.38 10.15 -5.38
N SER A 239 -9.56 11.15 -5.68
CA SER A 239 -9.65 12.49 -5.11
C SER A 239 -10.33 13.45 -6.09
N GLU A 240 -11.01 14.46 -5.55
CA GLU A 240 -11.73 15.47 -6.31
C GLU A 240 -11.37 16.87 -5.83
N ILE A 241 -10.98 17.73 -6.77
CA ILE A 241 -10.75 19.16 -6.56
C ILE A 241 -11.50 19.89 -7.67
N HIS A 242 -12.50 20.68 -7.30
CA HIS A 242 -13.48 21.24 -8.24
C HIS A 242 -14.10 20.17 -9.13
N ASN A 243 -13.94 20.25 -10.45
CA ASN A 243 -14.51 19.29 -11.40
C ASN A 243 -13.49 18.23 -11.87
N ASP A 244 -12.25 18.31 -11.39
CA ASP A 244 -11.18 17.41 -11.79
C ASP A 244 -11.09 16.24 -10.80
N ARG A 245 -11.08 15.03 -11.35
CA ARG A 245 -10.99 13.77 -10.60
C ARG A 245 -9.74 13.02 -11.02
N PHE A 246 -8.97 12.57 -10.04
CA PHE A 246 -7.75 11.82 -10.28
C PHE A 246 -7.62 10.69 -9.26
N VAL A 247 -7.00 9.59 -9.67
CA VAL A 247 -6.78 8.41 -8.83
C VAL A 247 -5.30 8.34 -8.48
N LEU A 248 -4.99 8.40 -7.19
CA LEU A 248 -3.63 8.29 -6.68
C LEU A 248 -3.66 7.51 -5.36
N MET A 249 -3.03 6.33 -5.38
CA MET A 249 -3.06 5.35 -4.28
C MET A 249 -1.81 5.44 -3.40
N ASP A 250 -1.37 6.66 -3.13
CA ASP A 250 -0.20 6.89 -2.30
C ASP A 250 -0.49 6.52 -0.85
N GLY A 251 0.43 5.75 -0.25
CA GLY A 251 0.42 5.41 1.18
C GLY A 251 0.79 6.60 2.05
N VAL A 252 1.40 6.35 3.20
CA VAL A 252 1.78 7.39 4.16
C VAL A 252 2.60 8.50 3.49
N VAL A 253 2.11 9.74 3.58
CA VAL A 253 2.75 10.95 3.01
C VAL A 253 2.72 12.08 4.03
N GLY A 254 1.53 12.39 4.56
CA GLY A 254 1.41 13.45 5.55
C GLY A 254 2.08 13.03 6.85
N LEU A 255 2.95 13.90 7.38
CA LEU A 255 3.72 13.65 8.59
C LEU A 255 3.92 14.96 9.35
N ALA A 256 3.60 14.95 10.64
CA ALA A 256 3.85 16.07 11.54
C ALA A 256 4.25 15.55 12.92
N PHE A 257 5.08 16.30 13.63
CA PHE A 257 5.56 15.94 14.97
C PHE A 257 5.18 17.02 15.97
N ASP A 258 4.50 16.61 17.04
CA ASP A 258 4.23 17.45 18.19
C ASP A 258 5.32 17.24 19.25
N GLU A 259 6.27 18.16 19.32
CA GLU A 259 7.38 18.12 20.26
C GLU A 259 6.91 18.11 21.73
N ARG A 260 5.79 18.77 22.03
CA ARG A 260 5.27 18.93 23.40
C ARG A 260 4.72 17.63 23.94
N THR A 261 3.98 16.90 23.13
CA THR A 261 3.34 15.64 23.53
C THR A 261 4.15 14.41 23.12
N GLY A 262 5.18 14.57 22.28
CA GLY A 262 5.97 13.48 21.74
C GLY A 262 5.21 12.59 20.75
N VAL A 263 4.17 13.13 20.11
CA VAL A 263 3.29 12.39 19.20
C VAL A 263 3.66 12.68 17.75
N VAL A 264 3.83 11.62 16.96
CA VAL A 264 3.96 11.70 15.50
C VAL A 264 2.60 11.44 14.89
N TYR A 265 2.06 12.46 14.21
CA TYR A 265 0.85 12.37 13.41
C TYR A 265 1.20 12.00 11.98
N PHE A 266 0.44 11.09 11.39
CA PHE A 266 0.64 10.70 9.99
C PHE A 266 -0.66 10.37 9.29
N GLN A 267 -0.64 10.43 7.96
CA GLN A 267 -1.75 9.96 7.13
C GLN A 267 -1.28 9.52 5.73
N PRO A 268 -1.90 8.48 5.17
CA PRO A 268 -1.88 8.23 3.73
C PRO A 268 -2.54 9.35 2.92
N LEU A 269 -2.22 9.48 1.63
CA LEU A 269 -2.97 10.37 0.73
C LEU A 269 -4.39 9.86 0.52
N ALA A 270 -4.53 8.58 0.15
CA ALA A 270 -5.82 7.96 -0.14
C ALA A 270 -6.55 7.57 1.17
N THR A 271 -6.83 8.55 2.03
CA THR A 271 -7.73 8.38 3.19
C THR A 271 -8.18 9.74 3.72
N ASP A 272 -9.34 9.78 4.36
CA ASP A 272 -9.80 10.90 5.19
C ASP A 272 -9.21 10.84 6.62
N ARG A 273 -8.68 9.71 7.06
CA ARG A 273 -8.21 9.48 8.44
C ARG A 273 -6.89 10.17 8.75
N VAL A 274 -6.71 10.48 10.04
CA VAL A 274 -5.43 10.89 10.63
C VAL A 274 -5.08 9.90 11.74
N PHE A 275 -3.85 9.43 11.74
CA PHE A 275 -3.34 8.48 12.73
C PHE A 275 -2.23 9.11 13.57
N SER A 276 -1.98 8.52 14.72
CA SER A 276 -0.87 8.90 15.58
C SER A 276 -0.13 7.70 16.14
N VAL A 277 1.15 7.92 16.44
CA VAL A 277 2.01 6.98 17.16
C VAL A 277 2.94 7.79 18.06
N HIS A 278 3.16 7.32 19.29
CA HIS A 278 4.06 8.02 20.21
C HIS A 278 5.52 7.76 19.83
N LYS A 279 6.39 8.78 19.96
CA LYS A 279 7.81 8.69 19.58
C LYS A 279 8.55 7.51 20.22
N ASN A 280 8.24 7.19 21.49
CA ASN A 280 8.89 6.07 22.19
C ASN A 280 8.64 4.72 21.52
N VAL A 281 7.49 4.55 20.83
CA VAL A 281 7.18 3.33 20.08
C VAL A 281 8.06 3.26 18.83
N LEU A 282 8.18 4.37 18.09
CA LEU A 282 9.03 4.45 16.90
C LEU A 282 10.51 4.26 17.25
N ARG A 283 10.95 4.86 18.36
CA ARG A 283 12.35 4.84 18.86
C ARG A 283 12.80 3.50 19.46
N ALA A 284 11.87 2.57 19.73
CA ALA A 284 12.18 1.30 20.39
C ALA A 284 13.02 0.34 19.52
N GLY A 285 13.11 0.60 18.21
CA GLY A 285 13.79 -0.27 17.24
C GLY A 285 12.82 -1.14 16.44
N PRO A 286 13.34 -2.15 15.70
CA PRO A 286 12.53 -3.10 14.96
C PRO A 286 11.57 -3.87 15.89
N LEU A 287 10.34 -4.09 15.43
CA LEU A 287 9.35 -4.89 16.17
C LEU A 287 9.58 -6.40 15.99
N PRO A 288 9.38 -7.23 17.03
CA PRO A 288 9.28 -8.68 16.90
C PRO A 288 8.10 -9.11 16.02
N SER A 289 8.18 -10.27 15.36
CA SER A 289 7.23 -10.77 14.34
C SER A 289 5.76 -10.89 14.79
N SER A 290 5.46 -10.81 16.09
CA SER A 290 4.10 -10.92 16.65
C SER A 290 3.57 -9.61 17.27
N GLN A 291 4.35 -8.52 17.25
CA GLN A 291 3.99 -7.27 17.90
C GLN A 291 3.60 -6.22 16.86
N MET A 292 2.48 -5.53 17.09
CA MET A 292 2.04 -4.41 16.25
C MET A 292 2.43 -3.07 16.87
N LEU A 293 2.66 -2.07 16.03
CA LEU A 293 2.79 -0.67 16.48
C LEU A 293 1.50 -0.24 17.17
N ASP A 294 1.62 0.45 18.31
CA ASP A 294 0.49 1.12 18.98
C ASP A 294 0.09 2.39 18.21
N VAL A 295 -0.53 2.18 17.04
CA VAL A 295 -1.09 3.23 16.20
C VAL A 295 -2.52 3.50 16.60
N LYS A 296 -2.86 4.78 16.78
CA LYS A 296 -4.19 5.23 17.14
C LYS A 296 -4.83 5.99 16.00
N LEU A 297 -6.09 5.71 15.72
CA LEU A 297 -6.91 6.61 14.91
C LEU A 297 -7.18 7.85 15.75
N VAL A 298 -6.71 9.01 15.28
CA VAL A 298 -7.00 10.28 15.94
C VAL A 298 -8.40 10.70 15.54
N GLY A 299 -8.67 10.78 14.24
CA GLY A 299 -9.93 11.30 13.70
C GLY A 299 -10.02 11.23 12.18
N LYS A 300 -11.05 11.87 11.63
CA LYS A 300 -11.34 11.93 10.19
C LYS A 300 -11.49 13.36 9.73
N LYS A 301 -10.92 13.67 8.57
CA LYS A 301 -11.07 14.92 7.84
C LYS A 301 -12.31 14.85 6.95
N SER A 302 -12.72 15.98 6.39
CA SER A 302 -13.82 16.05 5.41
C SER A 302 -13.50 15.39 4.07
N SER A 303 -12.24 15.45 3.65
CA SER A 303 -11.73 14.79 2.44
C SER A 303 -10.23 14.44 2.58
N GLN A 304 -9.65 13.81 1.55
CA GLN A 304 -8.23 13.48 1.47
C GLN A 304 -7.33 14.73 1.58
N GLY A 305 -6.03 14.55 1.80
CA GLY A 305 -5.03 15.62 1.84
C GLY A 305 -3.66 15.09 2.27
N ILE A 306 -2.60 15.91 2.18
CA ILE A 306 -1.25 15.49 2.61
C ILE A 306 -0.53 16.48 3.51
N GLY A 307 -0.78 17.79 3.38
CA GLY A 307 -0.17 18.80 4.25
C GLY A 307 -0.62 18.62 5.70
N LEU A 308 0.33 18.36 6.60
CA LEU A 308 0.14 18.28 8.05
C LEU A 308 1.19 19.15 8.75
N ALA A 309 0.77 19.89 9.77
CA ALA A 309 1.63 20.60 10.70
C ALA A 309 1.00 20.59 12.10
N VAL A 310 1.77 20.98 13.12
CA VAL A 310 1.27 21.15 14.49
C VAL A 310 1.47 22.60 14.90
N SER A 311 0.42 23.20 15.47
CA SER A 311 0.46 24.52 16.09
C SER A 311 1.41 24.50 17.30
N PRO A 312 2.41 25.39 17.37
CA PRO A 312 3.34 25.43 18.50
C PRO A 312 2.69 25.99 19.77
N PHE A 313 1.46 26.52 19.71
CA PHE A 313 0.80 27.13 20.88
C PHE A 313 0.01 26.13 21.70
N ASP A 314 -0.81 25.31 21.07
CA ASP A 314 -1.86 24.52 21.72
C ASP A 314 -1.88 23.06 21.26
N SER A 315 -0.88 22.62 20.50
CA SER A 315 -0.79 21.27 19.92
C SER A 315 -1.94 20.93 18.96
N SER A 316 -2.63 21.96 18.41
CA SER A 316 -3.63 21.75 17.35
C SER A 316 -2.97 21.23 16.07
N LEU A 317 -3.52 20.17 15.50
CA LEU A 317 -3.16 19.68 14.17
C LEU A 317 -3.70 20.64 13.12
N ILE A 318 -2.86 21.03 12.17
CA ILE A 318 -3.21 21.87 11.04
C ILE A 318 -3.12 21.01 9.78
N PHE A 319 -4.16 21.04 8.96
CA PHE A 319 -4.25 20.23 7.76
C PHE A 319 -5.05 20.94 6.67
N SER A 320 -5.00 20.40 5.47
CA SER A 320 -5.75 20.93 4.33
C SER A 320 -6.47 19.81 3.57
N PRO A 321 -7.80 19.76 3.65
CA PRO A 321 -8.58 18.79 2.90
C PRO A 321 -8.79 19.27 1.44
N LEU A 322 -8.64 18.35 0.48
CA LEU A 322 -8.53 18.65 -0.94
C LEU A 322 -9.83 19.19 -1.55
N THR A 323 -10.97 18.60 -1.20
CA THR A 323 -12.27 18.95 -1.80
C THR A 323 -12.75 20.31 -1.33
N GLU A 324 -12.54 20.62 -0.06
CA GLU A 324 -12.98 21.88 0.54
C GLU A 324 -12.05 23.05 0.20
N THR A 325 -10.83 22.81 -0.29
CA THR A 325 -9.86 23.86 -0.64
C THR A 325 -9.64 24.86 0.50
N ALA A 326 -9.35 24.33 1.69
CA ALA A 326 -9.24 25.07 2.93
C ALA A 326 -7.98 24.66 3.72
N ILE A 327 -7.56 25.50 4.66
CA ILE A 327 -6.66 25.13 5.76
C ILE A 327 -7.50 25.15 7.04
N ALA A 328 -7.50 24.03 7.74
CA ALA A 328 -8.24 23.84 8.98
C ALA A 328 -7.29 23.48 10.13
N SER A 329 -7.72 23.76 11.36
CA SER A 329 -7.10 23.27 12.58
C SER A 329 -8.06 22.42 13.39
N TRP A 330 -7.49 21.47 14.10
CA TRP A 330 -8.21 20.63 15.05
C TRP A 330 -7.30 20.28 16.22
N ASN A 331 -7.78 20.51 17.43
CA ASN A 331 -7.11 20.11 18.66
C ASN A 331 -7.60 18.73 19.11
N PRO A 332 -6.77 17.68 19.06
CA PRO A 332 -7.21 16.33 19.42
C PRO A 332 -7.53 16.16 20.92
N ALA A 333 -7.02 17.03 21.80
CA ALA A 333 -7.17 16.88 23.24
C ALA A 333 -8.53 17.40 23.74
N ASN A 334 -9.05 18.48 23.16
CA ASN A 334 -10.32 19.10 23.54
C ASN A 334 -11.37 19.10 22.42
N ASN A 335 -11.02 18.53 21.25
CA ASN A 335 -11.84 18.42 20.06
C ASN A 335 -12.29 19.76 19.43
N GLN A 336 -11.65 20.89 19.77
CA GLN A 336 -11.93 22.17 19.12
C GLN A 336 -11.46 22.16 17.67
N GLN A 337 -12.28 22.65 16.76
CA GLN A 337 -12.01 22.70 15.33
C GLN A 337 -12.24 24.11 14.80
N SER A 338 -11.44 24.54 13.84
CA SER A 338 -11.65 25.81 13.15
C SER A 338 -11.17 25.76 11.72
N VAL A 339 -11.86 26.45 10.81
CA VAL A 339 -11.35 26.72 9.47
C VAL A 339 -10.48 27.98 9.58
N LEU A 340 -9.17 27.82 9.41
CA LEU A 340 -8.22 28.93 9.52
C LEU A 340 -8.23 29.80 8.26
N ALA A 341 -8.37 29.18 7.09
CA ALA A 341 -8.48 29.89 5.82
C ALA A 341 -9.28 29.05 4.81
N PHE A 342 -10.02 29.71 3.95
CA PHE A 342 -10.73 29.10 2.83
C PHE A 342 -10.56 29.99 1.60
N ASP A 343 -10.07 29.41 0.51
CA ASP A 343 -9.99 30.10 -0.78
C ASP A 343 -9.95 29.06 -1.90
N ARG A 344 -11.03 29.08 -2.70
CA ARG A 344 -11.29 28.12 -3.77
C ARG A 344 -10.20 28.11 -4.86
N ASP A 345 -9.55 29.25 -5.09
CA ASP A 345 -8.55 29.43 -6.14
C ASP A 345 -7.13 29.29 -5.61
N GLN A 346 -6.87 29.77 -4.39
CA GLN A 346 -5.54 29.83 -3.81
C GLN A 346 -5.16 28.55 -3.06
N LEU A 347 -6.11 27.80 -2.49
CA LEU A 347 -5.85 26.67 -1.59
C LEU A 347 -6.31 25.31 -2.17
N GLN A 348 -5.97 25.02 -3.44
CA GLN A 348 -6.45 23.82 -4.12
C GLN A 348 -5.78 22.52 -3.63
N PHE A 349 -4.48 22.34 -3.91
CA PHE A 349 -3.72 21.19 -3.40
C PHE A 349 -2.58 21.69 -2.51
N ILE A 350 -2.69 21.44 -1.21
CA ILE A 350 -1.64 21.81 -0.25
C ILE A 350 -0.66 20.66 -0.06
N ALA A 351 0.55 20.81 -0.62
CA ALA A 351 1.57 19.75 -0.66
C ALA A 351 2.44 19.70 0.61
N ASP A 352 2.59 20.82 1.30
CA ASP A 352 3.37 20.97 2.54
C ASP A 352 2.79 22.10 3.38
N ILE A 353 2.93 21.98 4.69
CA ILE A 353 2.67 23.03 5.67
C ILE A 353 3.85 23.03 6.63
N THR A 354 4.53 24.17 6.80
CA THR A 354 5.64 24.31 7.73
C THR A 354 5.43 25.51 8.64
N THR A 355 5.84 25.35 9.90
CA THR A 355 6.11 26.47 10.80
C THR A 355 7.56 26.91 10.62
N THR A 356 7.90 28.09 11.16
CA THR A 356 9.28 28.55 11.24
C THR A 356 9.57 29.09 12.63
N ARG A 357 10.80 28.91 13.11
CA ARG A 357 11.21 29.36 14.46
C ARG A 357 11.29 30.89 14.56
N SER A 358 11.54 31.60 13.46
CA SER A 358 11.59 33.07 13.47
C SER A 358 10.21 33.73 13.46
N GLU A 359 9.18 32.99 13.06
CA GLU A 359 7.78 33.42 13.12
C GLU A 359 6.92 32.28 13.69
N PRO A 360 7.01 31.97 15.00
CA PRO A 360 6.29 30.84 15.61
C PRO A 360 4.76 30.99 15.53
N GLY A 361 4.26 32.19 15.23
CA GLY A 361 2.85 32.49 14.97
C GLY A 361 2.36 32.19 13.56
N VAL A 362 3.23 31.75 12.66
CA VAL A 362 2.97 31.76 11.23
C VAL A 362 3.19 30.38 10.65
N ILE A 363 2.28 29.97 9.77
CA ILE A 363 2.50 28.85 8.87
C ILE A 363 2.73 29.33 7.45
N TYR A 364 3.58 28.60 6.75
CA TYR A 364 3.72 28.67 5.31
C TYR A 364 3.22 27.38 4.69
N ALA A 365 2.47 27.48 3.60
CA ALA A 365 1.95 26.32 2.90
C ALA A 365 2.19 26.43 1.39
N ILE A 366 2.49 25.28 0.76
CA ILE A 366 2.62 25.17 -0.69
C ILE A 366 1.27 24.83 -1.28
N ALA A 367 0.68 25.76 -2.03
CA ALA A 367 -0.57 25.53 -2.74
C ALA A 367 -0.33 25.45 -4.24
N SER A 368 -0.76 24.35 -4.86
CA SER A 368 -0.56 24.12 -6.29
C SER A 368 -1.81 23.59 -6.99
N LYS A 369 -1.76 23.58 -8.32
CA LYS A 369 -2.75 22.90 -9.18
C LYS A 369 -2.32 21.47 -9.51
N PHE A 370 -1.92 20.70 -8.49
CA PHE A 370 -1.41 19.32 -8.65
C PHE A 370 -2.34 18.42 -9.46
N HIS A 371 -3.65 18.45 -9.22
CA HIS A 371 -4.62 17.64 -9.96
C HIS A 371 -4.54 17.89 -11.48
N ARG A 372 -4.36 19.14 -11.91
CA ARG A 372 -4.22 19.49 -13.34
C ARG A 372 -2.85 19.15 -13.91
N PHE A 373 -1.83 19.28 -13.08
CA PHE A 373 -0.47 18.82 -13.40
C PHE A 373 -0.44 17.30 -13.62
N PHE A 374 -1.06 16.53 -12.71
CA PHE A 374 -1.20 15.08 -12.77
C PHE A 374 -2.01 14.64 -14.01
N LEU A 375 -3.14 15.31 -14.28
CA LEU A 375 -3.98 15.05 -15.45
C LEU A 375 -3.43 15.61 -16.77
N LYS A 376 -2.25 16.24 -16.77
CA LYS A 376 -1.61 16.85 -17.94
C LYS A 376 -2.48 17.89 -18.67
N ASN A 377 -3.29 18.65 -17.92
CA ASN A 377 -4.17 19.70 -18.46
C ASN A 377 -3.94 21.08 -17.79
N LEU A 378 -2.75 21.30 -17.24
CA LEU A 378 -2.31 22.55 -16.62
C LEU A 378 -2.40 23.74 -17.61
N ASN A 379 -2.99 24.87 -17.20
CA ASN A 379 -3.02 26.07 -18.04
C ASN A 379 -1.80 26.96 -17.71
N PRO A 380 -0.89 27.22 -18.66
CA PRO A 380 0.33 27.99 -18.41
C PRO A 380 0.08 29.48 -18.19
N ASN A 381 -1.12 29.99 -18.51
CA ASN A 381 -1.44 31.42 -18.43
C ASN A 381 -2.01 31.85 -17.07
N GLU A 382 -2.26 30.92 -16.16
CA GLU A 382 -2.75 31.16 -14.81
C GLU A 382 -1.70 30.83 -13.75
N PHE A 383 -1.87 31.34 -12.52
CA PHE A 383 -0.99 31.01 -11.40
C PHE A 383 -1.24 29.56 -10.94
N ASN A 384 -0.24 28.71 -11.10
CA ASN A 384 -0.30 27.27 -10.82
C ASN A 384 0.40 26.86 -9.53
N ASN A 385 1.37 27.63 -9.06
CA ASN A 385 2.13 27.39 -7.83
C ASN A 385 2.08 28.64 -6.94
N ARG A 386 1.86 28.46 -5.65
CA ARG A 386 1.82 29.52 -4.63
C ARG A 386 2.50 29.07 -3.36
N ILE A 387 3.14 30.00 -2.69
CA ILE A 387 3.48 29.92 -1.28
C ILE A 387 2.52 30.87 -0.58
N VAL A 388 1.68 30.33 0.29
CA VAL A 388 0.78 31.13 1.12
C VAL A 388 1.33 31.21 2.54
N ARG A 389 1.12 32.35 3.18
CA ARG A 389 1.45 32.63 4.57
C ARG A 389 0.15 32.86 5.31
N LEU A 390 0.01 32.27 6.49
CA LEU A 390 -1.13 32.47 7.35
C LEU A 390 -0.64 32.68 8.78
N GLU A 391 -1.03 33.81 9.36
CA GLU A 391 -0.91 34.00 10.81
C GLU A 391 -1.93 33.12 11.49
N LEU A 392 -1.43 32.21 12.33
CA LEU A 392 -2.29 31.44 13.21
C LEU A 392 -2.97 32.41 14.16
N PRO A 393 -4.26 32.20 14.49
CA PRO A 393 -4.94 32.96 15.53
C PRO A 393 -4.09 32.94 16.79
N GLN A 394 -3.37 34.03 16.99
CA GLN A 394 -2.32 34.16 17.98
C GLN A 394 -2.91 34.98 19.12
N ALA A 395 -2.36 34.83 20.31
CA ALA A 395 -1.74 36.00 20.93
C ALA A 395 -2.52 37.34 21.03
N GLN A 396 -3.85 37.32 21.22
CA GLN A 396 -4.64 38.47 21.71
C GLN A 396 -5.10 38.30 23.18
N ALA A 397 -4.52 37.37 23.94
CA ALA A 397 -4.90 37.11 25.34
C ALA A 397 -4.05 37.87 26.38
N SER A 398 -3.46 39.02 26.05
CA SER A 398 -2.76 39.85 27.05
C SER A 398 -3.26 41.29 27.18
N ASN A 399 -4.24 41.75 26.40
CA ASN A 399 -4.83 43.08 26.59
C ASN A 399 -6.27 43.18 26.04
N SER A 400 -7.26 42.76 26.81
CA SER A 400 -8.53 43.48 26.96
C SER A 400 -9.46 42.75 27.93
N LEU A 401 -9.47 43.23 29.17
CA LEU A 401 -10.66 43.15 30.01
C LEU A 401 -11.71 44.07 29.38
N LEU A 402 -12.72 43.50 28.74
CA LEU A 402 -14.09 44.03 28.68
C LEU A 402 -14.96 43.04 27.88
N GLY A 403 -15.88 42.40 28.59
CA GLY A 403 -16.78 41.43 27.99
C GLY A 403 -17.76 42.07 27.00
N GLN A 404 -18.05 41.34 25.93
CA GLN A 404 -19.32 41.40 25.22
C GLN A 404 -19.56 40.06 24.50
N HIS A 405 -20.50 39.28 25.02
CA HIS A 405 -21.10 38.14 24.33
C HIS A 405 -21.92 38.66 23.16
N LEU A 406 -21.58 38.26 21.94
CA LEU A 406 -22.45 38.41 20.76
C LEU A 406 -22.92 37.01 20.33
N GLY A 407 -24.22 36.76 20.51
CA GLY A 407 -24.89 35.55 20.07
C GLY A 407 -25.04 35.52 18.55
N LEU A 408 -24.76 34.37 17.94
CA LEU A 408 -25.02 34.10 16.52
C LEU A 408 -26.51 33.82 16.30
N PRO A 409 -27.11 34.33 15.20
CA PRO A 409 -28.51 34.09 14.87
C PRO A 409 -28.73 32.67 14.37
N THR A 410 -29.77 32.02 14.90
CA THR A 410 -30.29 30.73 14.44
C THR A 410 -31.09 30.88 13.15
N GLY A 411 -30.76 30.09 12.12
CA GLY A 411 -31.70 29.71 11.05
C GLY A 411 -31.04 29.17 9.76
N PRO A 412 -31.77 28.43 8.90
CA PRO A 412 -32.83 27.48 9.16
C PRO A 412 -32.35 26.03 8.95
N THR A 413 -32.87 25.13 9.77
CA THR A 413 -32.78 23.68 9.64
C THR A 413 -33.42 23.20 8.34
N HIS A 414 -32.65 22.54 7.47
CA HIS A 414 -33.20 21.62 6.47
C HIS A 414 -32.39 20.30 6.45
N ASN A 415 -32.94 19.33 7.18
CA ASN A 415 -33.04 17.90 6.91
C ASN A 415 -31.84 17.19 6.27
N SER A 416 -31.01 16.59 7.12
CA SER A 416 -30.44 15.27 6.86
C SER A 416 -31.02 14.30 7.88
N LEU A 417 -32.19 13.72 7.56
CA LEU A 417 -32.75 12.59 8.27
C LEU A 417 -32.40 11.33 7.46
N LEU A 418 -31.56 10.46 8.03
CA LEU A 418 -31.93 9.06 8.15
C LEU A 418 -31.55 8.58 9.54
N GLN A 419 -32.57 8.01 10.17
CA GLN A 419 -32.82 7.87 11.58
C GLN A 419 -32.60 6.39 11.91
N TYR A 420 -31.60 6.06 12.72
CA TYR A 420 -31.58 4.75 13.39
C TYR A 420 -32.49 4.82 14.60
N GLY A 421 -33.52 3.96 14.59
CA GLY A 421 -34.52 3.82 15.62
C GLY A 421 -33.94 3.39 16.96
N LEU A 422 -34.46 4.04 17.99
CA LEU A 422 -34.29 3.74 19.40
C LEU A 422 -34.89 2.38 19.75
N TYR A 423 -34.11 1.53 20.43
CA TYR A 423 -34.67 0.63 21.43
C TYR A 423 -34.53 1.27 22.81
N ASN A 424 -35.67 1.47 23.46
CA ASN A 424 -35.83 1.93 24.83
C ASN A 424 -35.04 1.05 25.81
N THR A 425 -34.16 1.65 26.59
CA THR A 425 -33.94 1.25 27.99
C THR A 425 -33.83 2.50 28.86
N GLN A 426 -34.41 2.39 30.05
CA GLN A 426 -34.84 3.46 30.94
C GLN A 426 -33.68 4.26 31.55
N ALA A 427 -33.98 5.52 31.86
CA ALA A 427 -33.10 6.46 32.55
C ALA A 427 -32.64 5.94 33.93
N GLN A 428 -31.32 5.91 34.15
CA GLN A 428 -30.72 6.00 35.48
C GLN A 428 -29.52 6.96 35.46
N THR A 429 -29.71 8.07 36.17
CA THR A 429 -28.77 8.91 36.91
C THR A 429 -27.27 8.91 36.56
N SER A 430 -26.80 10.13 36.28
CA SER A 430 -25.43 10.64 36.25
C SER A 430 -24.45 10.05 37.26
N THR A 431 -23.34 9.46 36.78
CA THR A 431 -22.04 9.49 37.44
C THR A 431 -20.91 9.54 36.41
N ASN A 432 -19.97 10.47 36.62
CA ASN A 432 -18.77 10.72 35.82
C ASN A 432 -17.94 9.44 35.54
N ALA A 433 -17.78 9.07 34.27
CA ALA A 433 -16.94 7.94 33.84
C ALA A 433 -15.51 8.38 33.41
N LEU A 434 -14.92 9.34 34.12
CA LEU A 434 -13.53 9.78 33.95
C LEU A 434 -12.56 9.22 35.00
N GLN A 435 -12.98 8.21 35.80
CA GLN A 435 -12.19 7.75 36.94
C GLN A 435 -11.97 6.23 37.07
N THR A 436 -12.28 5.44 36.04
CA THR A 436 -12.14 3.96 36.12
C THR A 436 -11.30 3.29 35.04
N TYR A 437 -10.58 4.03 34.19
CA TYR A 437 -9.64 3.44 33.22
C TYR A 437 -8.16 3.55 33.60
N PHE A 438 -7.84 4.15 34.75
CA PHE A 438 -6.50 4.13 35.35
C PHE A 438 -6.34 2.98 36.36
N THR A 439 -6.58 1.73 35.96
CA THR A 439 -6.09 0.55 36.70
C THR A 439 -5.88 -0.64 35.77
N SER A 440 -4.78 -0.61 35.02
CA SER A 440 -4.18 -1.85 34.48
C SER A 440 -2.97 -2.21 35.35
N PRO A 441 -2.80 -3.45 35.83
CA PRO A 441 -1.76 -3.81 36.82
C PRO A 441 -0.30 -3.81 36.29
N ALA A 442 -0.03 -3.31 35.08
CA ALA A 442 1.29 -3.41 34.45
C ALA A 442 2.30 -2.32 34.84
N LEU A 443 2.02 -1.49 35.85
CA LEU A 443 2.87 -0.34 36.25
C LEU A 443 3.43 -0.42 37.68
N THR A 444 3.47 -1.60 38.30
CA THR A 444 4.08 -1.77 39.64
C THR A 444 5.27 -2.72 39.63
N THR A 445 6.34 -2.33 38.93
CA THR A 445 7.68 -2.89 39.19
C THR A 445 8.72 -1.75 39.18
N PRO A 446 9.56 -1.60 40.22
CA PRO A 446 10.62 -0.60 40.20
C PRO A 446 11.60 -0.93 39.08
N PHE A 447 11.88 0.05 38.21
CA PHE A 447 12.90 -0.06 37.17
C PHE A 447 14.28 -0.29 37.79
N THR A 448 14.73 -1.54 37.83
CA THR A 448 16.13 -1.88 38.04
C THR A 448 16.88 -1.71 36.72
N THR A 449 17.86 -0.81 36.70
CA THR A 449 18.70 -0.44 35.53
C THR A 449 19.76 -1.50 35.17
N LYS A 450 19.38 -2.78 35.08
CA LYS A 450 20.25 -3.84 34.56
C LYS A 450 19.52 -4.72 33.54
N SER A 451 20.06 -4.73 32.32
CA SER A 451 19.62 -5.60 31.22
C SER A 451 19.72 -7.08 31.64
N PRO A 452 18.67 -7.92 31.50
CA PRO A 452 18.73 -9.32 31.93
C PRO A 452 19.45 -10.24 30.93
N PHE A 453 19.88 -9.76 29.76
CA PHE A 453 20.48 -10.60 28.74
C PHE A 453 21.71 -9.95 28.10
N LYS A 454 22.76 -10.75 27.93
CA LYS A 454 23.88 -10.46 27.03
C LYS A 454 23.40 -10.79 25.62
N PHE A 455 23.30 -9.77 24.78
CA PHE A 455 23.03 -9.95 23.36
C PHE A 455 24.28 -10.52 22.68
N GLU A 456 24.13 -11.59 21.89
CA GLU A 456 25.10 -11.87 20.83
C GLU A 456 24.93 -10.78 19.77
N THR A 457 26.00 -10.03 19.54
CA THR A 457 26.15 -9.14 18.40
C THR A 457 26.00 -9.96 17.12
N THR A 458 24.82 -9.95 16.53
CA THR A 458 24.69 -10.20 15.09
C THR A 458 25.46 -9.08 14.40
N GLY A 459 26.30 -9.48 13.43
CA GLY A 459 27.50 -8.77 13.01
C GLY A 459 27.38 -7.24 12.99
N ILE A 460 28.24 -6.59 13.77
CA ILE A 460 28.74 -5.26 13.44
C ILE A 460 29.19 -5.34 11.98
N VAL A 461 28.52 -4.63 11.09
CA VAL A 461 29.12 -4.31 9.80
C VAL A 461 30.37 -3.53 10.15
N ASN A 462 31.52 -4.18 9.97
CA ASN A 462 32.80 -3.50 10.01
C ASN A 462 32.73 -2.42 8.93
N TYR A 463 32.68 -1.14 9.31
CA TYR A 463 32.84 0.03 8.44
C TYR A 463 34.28 0.10 7.85
N GLY A 464 34.85 -1.06 7.49
CA GLY A 464 36.18 -1.22 6.93
C GLY A 464 36.27 -0.78 5.47
N ALA A 465 35.14 -0.69 4.76
CA ALA A 465 35.05 0.12 3.55
C ALA A 465 34.78 1.56 4.00
N ARG A 466 35.85 2.30 4.34
CA ARG A 466 35.80 3.70 4.77
C ARG A 466 34.89 4.50 3.84
N ASN A 467 33.71 4.89 4.33
CA ASN A 467 32.96 5.99 3.76
C ASN A 467 33.88 7.22 3.86
N PRO A 468 34.33 7.85 2.76
CA PRO A 468 35.24 9.00 2.82
C PRO A 468 34.65 10.20 3.57
N PHE A 469 33.35 10.19 3.88
CA PHE A 469 32.64 11.19 4.66
C PHE A 469 32.51 10.87 6.15
N THR A 470 33.09 9.76 6.62
CA THR A 470 33.21 9.50 8.07
C THR A 470 33.97 10.65 8.75
N ALA A 471 34.94 11.26 8.05
CA ALA A 471 35.65 12.47 8.49
C ALA A 471 34.76 13.72 8.54
N LEU A 472 33.81 13.86 7.60
CA LEU A 472 32.83 14.95 7.55
C LEU A 472 31.81 14.82 8.70
N ASN A 473 31.34 13.60 8.96
CA ASN A 473 30.49 13.27 10.12
C ASN A 473 31.25 13.36 11.46
N GLN A 474 32.58 13.45 11.44
CA GLN A 474 33.47 13.65 12.61
C GLN A 474 33.98 15.09 12.74
N GLY A 475 33.55 16.03 11.88
CA GLY A 475 33.85 17.46 12.00
C GLY A 475 35.12 17.95 11.31
N GLU A 476 35.72 17.20 10.38
CA GLU A 476 36.86 17.68 9.59
C GLU A 476 36.43 18.58 8.42
N ALA A 477 37.10 19.72 8.25
CA ALA A 477 36.83 20.68 7.18
C ALA A 477 37.26 20.11 5.81
N PHE A 478 36.29 19.84 4.94
CA PHE A 478 36.52 19.42 3.56
C PHE A 478 36.00 20.49 2.57
N PRO A 479 36.68 20.76 1.42
CA PRO A 479 37.96 20.21 0.96
C PRO A 479 39.18 21.08 1.38
N PRO A 480 40.42 20.54 1.38
CA PRO A 480 41.63 21.31 1.65
C PRO A 480 41.94 22.32 0.54
N SER A 481 42.63 23.39 0.91
CA SER A 481 43.03 24.47 0.00
C SER A 481 43.93 23.98 -1.15
N LYS A 482 43.93 24.71 -2.27
CA LYS A 482 44.68 24.39 -3.49
C LYS A 482 46.21 24.27 -3.28
N ALA A 483 46.73 24.79 -2.16
CA ALA A 483 48.16 24.85 -1.84
C ALA A 483 48.72 23.56 -1.21
N THR A 484 47.86 22.60 -0.83
CA THR A 484 48.26 21.37 -0.10
C THR A 484 48.09 20.08 -0.92
N ARG A 485 48.05 20.15 -2.25
CA ARG A 485 47.89 18.96 -3.11
C ARG A 485 49.23 18.47 -3.64
N ASP A 486 49.50 17.19 -3.43
CA ASP A 486 50.66 16.48 -3.97
C ASP A 486 50.40 16.02 -5.41
N ASN A 487 51.46 15.90 -6.22
CA ASN A 487 51.41 15.77 -7.69
C ASN A 487 50.67 14.51 -8.22
N TYR A 488 50.31 13.58 -7.35
CA TYR A 488 49.59 12.34 -7.68
C TYR A 488 48.06 12.42 -7.50
N GLN A 489 47.52 13.54 -7.02
CA GLN A 489 46.07 13.78 -6.92
C GLN A 489 45.60 14.84 -7.92
N ARG A 490 45.39 14.45 -9.18
CA ARG A 490 44.73 15.31 -10.18
C ARG A 490 43.21 15.13 -10.15
N SER A 491 42.49 16.22 -10.34
CA SER A 491 41.02 16.21 -10.49
C SER A 491 40.67 15.91 -11.95
N TYR A 492 39.56 15.21 -12.18
CA TYR A 492 39.03 14.92 -13.52
C TYR A 492 38.79 16.19 -14.36
N LEU A 493 38.64 17.37 -13.74
CA LEU A 493 38.58 18.65 -14.45
C LEU A 493 39.83 18.93 -15.31
N ASP A 494 41.00 18.40 -14.93
CA ASP A 494 42.26 18.53 -15.68
C ASP A 494 42.28 17.64 -16.94
N SER A 495 41.33 16.70 -17.08
CA SER A 495 41.21 15.82 -18.26
C SER A 495 40.28 16.38 -19.35
N LEU A 496 39.60 17.50 -19.10
CA LEU A 496 38.67 18.12 -20.03
C LEU A 496 39.33 19.12 -21.01
N VAL A 497 40.66 19.28 -20.94
CA VAL A 497 41.44 20.14 -21.84
C VAL A 497 42.46 19.28 -22.60
N GLY A 498 41.98 18.47 -23.54
CA GLY A 498 42.83 17.63 -24.38
C GLY A 498 42.07 17.04 -25.57
N SER A 499 42.29 17.64 -26.74
CA SER A 499 41.57 17.44 -28.00
C SER A 499 41.90 16.14 -28.76
N SER A 500 40.90 15.60 -29.49
CA SER A 500 40.94 15.19 -30.94
C SER A 500 41.82 13.97 -31.36
N VAL A 501 41.49 12.96 -32.20
CA VAL A 501 40.40 12.46 -33.10
C VAL A 501 40.76 10.95 -33.44
N PRO A 502 40.32 10.26 -34.54
CA PRO A 502 39.02 9.72 -35.03
C PRO A 502 39.01 8.18 -35.23
N VAL A 503 37.94 7.65 -35.89
CA VAL A 503 37.87 6.53 -36.90
C VAL A 503 36.96 5.37 -36.44
N THR A 504 35.93 4.85 -37.14
CA THR A 504 35.17 5.14 -38.38
C THR A 504 33.92 4.22 -38.44
N ARG A 505 32.82 4.74 -39.07
CA ARG A 505 31.90 4.18 -40.10
C ARG A 505 31.43 2.69 -40.04
N GLN A 506 30.23 2.26 -40.49
CA GLN A 506 29.05 2.85 -41.17
C GLN A 506 27.96 1.75 -41.38
N VAL A 507 26.67 2.14 -41.33
CA VAL A 507 25.58 1.95 -42.34
C VAL A 507 25.06 0.50 -42.58
N THR A 508 23.75 0.20 -42.62
CA THR A 508 22.76 0.53 -43.67
C THR A 508 21.29 0.42 -43.20
N LEU A 509 20.46 1.36 -43.66
CA LEU A 509 18.99 1.27 -43.82
C LEU A 509 18.65 0.76 -45.23
N PRO A 510 17.40 0.34 -45.49
CA PRO A 510 16.60 1.11 -46.45
C PRO A 510 15.13 1.34 -46.04
N THR A 511 14.63 2.44 -46.59
CA THR A 511 13.32 3.12 -46.47
C THR A 511 12.26 2.61 -47.50
N PRO A 512 11.20 3.38 -47.85
CA PRO A 512 9.83 3.35 -47.33
C PRO A 512 8.81 3.01 -48.46
N TYR A 513 7.48 3.08 -48.26
CA TYR A 513 6.43 3.46 -49.26
C TYR A 513 5.03 3.24 -48.61
N THR A 514 4.33 4.29 -48.17
CA THR A 514 3.25 5.08 -48.82
C THR A 514 1.81 4.55 -48.70
N THR A 515 0.97 5.41 -48.09
CA THR A 515 -0.42 5.82 -48.46
C THR A 515 -1.51 4.72 -48.54
N ARG A 516 -2.72 4.86 -48.00
CA ARG A 516 -3.72 5.92 -48.24
C ARG A 516 -5.04 5.49 -47.54
N ASN A 517 -5.81 6.48 -47.08
CA ASN A 517 -7.28 6.67 -47.04
C ASN A 517 -8.20 5.46 -46.70
N SER A 518 -9.36 5.55 -46.06
CA SER A 518 -10.39 6.59 -45.85
C SER A 518 -11.35 5.95 -44.83
N GLY A 519 -11.92 6.63 -43.84
CA GLY A 519 -13.01 7.59 -44.03
C GLY A 519 -14.33 7.02 -43.47
N TYR A 520 -15.21 7.93 -43.05
CA TYR A 520 -16.63 7.75 -42.69
C TYR A 520 -16.94 7.50 -41.20
N TYR A 521 -17.11 8.58 -40.43
CA TYR A 521 -18.30 9.45 -40.25
C TYR A 521 -19.25 8.86 -39.19
N TYR A 522 -19.32 9.47 -37.98
CA TYR A 522 -20.43 10.33 -37.49
C TYR A 522 -21.74 9.51 -37.25
N GLN A 523 -22.52 9.65 -36.20
CA GLN A 523 -22.67 10.76 -35.26
C GLN A 523 -23.55 10.35 -34.07
N ARG A 524 -23.38 11.11 -32.99
CA ARG A 524 -24.30 11.50 -31.91
C ARG A 524 -25.81 11.24 -32.08
N GLY A 525 -26.43 10.99 -30.94
CA GLY A 525 -27.82 11.36 -30.61
C GLY A 525 -28.27 10.62 -29.34
N ARG A 526 -27.99 11.07 -28.11
CA ARG A 526 -28.57 12.19 -27.34
C ARG A 526 -29.99 11.89 -26.79
N ARG A 527 -30.12 12.00 -25.45
CA ARG A 527 -31.33 12.20 -24.62
C ARG A 527 -32.28 10.98 -24.50
N ASP A 528 -33.02 10.75 -23.42
CA ASP A 528 -33.31 11.53 -22.20
C ASP A 528 -33.93 10.61 -21.12
N LEU A 529 -33.78 11.06 -19.87
CA LEU A 529 -34.76 11.06 -18.77
C LEU A 529 -35.42 9.79 -18.19
N SER A 530 -35.27 9.75 -16.85
CA SER A 530 -36.30 9.52 -15.82
C SER A 530 -36.63 8.06 -15.45
N LYS A 531 -36.16 7.63 -14.27
CA LYS A 531 -36.89 7.54 -12.98
C LYS A 531 -37.91 6.39 -12.94
N LYS A 532 -37.62 5.42 -12.07
CA LYS A 532 -38.54 4.99 -11.00
C LYS A 532 -37.80 4.23 -9.90
N THR A 533 -37.97 4.77 -8.70
CA THR A 533 -37.67 4.24 -7.37
C THR A 533 -38.60 3.08 -7.02
N GLU A 534 -38.08 2.06 -6.34
CA GLU A 534 -38.82 1.25 -5.37
C GLU A 534 -37.79 0.63 -4.40
N GLU A 535 -37.81 1.12 -3.17
CA GLU A 535 -37.19 0.54 -1.98
C GLU A 535 -38.10 -0.58 -1.47
N GLU A 536 -37.54 -1.74 -1.10
CA GLU A 536 -38.13 -2.64 -0.11
C GLU A 536 -37.06 -3.67 0.35
N GLU A 537 -36.61 -3.55 1.61
CA GLU A 537 -36.21 -4.72 2.39
C GLU A 537 -37.48 -5.34 3.00
N PRO A 538 -37.54 -6.67 3.09
CA PRO A 538 -37.39 -7.24 4.43
C PRO A 538 -36.57 -8.54 4.46
N TYR A 539 -35.64 -8.63 5.43
CA TYR A 539 -35.11 -9.89 5.92
C TYR A 539 -36.21 -10.67 6.65
N ALA A 540 -36.95 -11.49 5.90
CA ALA A 540 -37.68 -12.61 6.46
C ALA A 540 -36.67 -13.74 6.75
N ILE A 541 -36.63 -14.19 8.00
CA ILE A 541 -36.01 -15.45 8.40
C ILE A 541 -36.63 -16.55 7.53
N LEU A 542 -35.82 -17.11 6.63
CA LEU A 542 -36.22 -18.20 5.76
C LEU A 542 -36.69 -19.38 6.61
N GLY A 543 -37.91 -19.83 6.33
CA GLY A 543 -38.45 -21.09 6.81
C GLY A 543 -37.49 -22.24 6.53
N ALA A 544 -37.54 -23.25 7.38
CA ALA A 544 -36.69 -24.43 7.39
C ALA A 544 -36.64 -25.15 6.03
N SER A 545 -35.73 -24.73 5.14
CA SER A 545 -35.17 -25.63 4.14
C SER A 545 -34.17 -26.51 4.87
N SER A 546 -34.28 -27.83 4.75
CA SER A 546 -33.36 -28.81 5.36
C SER A 546 -31.91 -28.34 5.23
N ILE A 547 -31.24 -28.06 6.36
CA ILE A 547 -29.83 -27.67 6.35
C ILE A 547 -29.04 -28.79 5.67
N LYS A 548 -28.52 -28.51 4.47
CA LYS A 548 -27.73 -29.47 3.70
C LYS A 548 -26.47 -29.78 4.48
N GLN A 549 -26.10 -31.05 4.56
CA GLN A 549 -24.90 -31.49 5.28
C GLN A 549 -23.77 -31.78 4.29
N LEU A 550 -22.54 -31.62 4.78
CA LEU A 550 -21.33 -31.96 4.03
C LEU A 550 -20.81 -33.31 4.51
N ASP A 551 -20.32 -34.13 3.59
CA ASP A 551 -19.66 -35.38 3.91
C ASP A 551 -18.31 -35.07 4.55
N LYS A 552 -18.07 -35.59 5.75
CA LYS A 552 -16.76 -35.58 6.39
C LYS A 552 -15.89 -36.68 5.79
N VAL A 553 -14.76 -36.31 5.19
CA VAL A 553 -13.84 -37.26 4.55
C VAL A 553 -12.66 -37.57 5.47
N PHE A 554 -12.01 -36.54 6.00
CA PHE A 554 -10.90 -36.69 6.94
C PHE A 554 -11.02 -35.68 8.07
N GLU A 555 -10.65 -36.10 9.27
CA GLU A 555 -10.62 -35.25 10.46
C GLU A 555 -9.32 -35.49 11.23
N TRP A 556 -8.72 -34.40 11.72
CA TRP A 556 -7.52 -34.46 12.55
C TRP A 556 -7.69 -33.65 13.81
N ARG A 557 -7.29 -34.23 14.94
CA ARG A 557 -6.98 -33.47 16.16
C ARG A 557 -5.67 -32.73 16.02
N ASN A 558 -4.70 -33.38 15.40
CA ASN A 558 -3.41 -32.85 15.00
C ASN A 558 -2.88 -33.63 13.79
N LEU A 559 -1.99 -33.04 12.99
CA LEU A 559 -1.46 -33.70 11.80
C LEU A 559 -0.47 -34.82 12.17
N GLU A 560 -0.61 -35.97 11.49
CA GLU A 560 0.22 -37.16 11.71
C GLU A 560 1.02 -37.45 10.44
N PHE A 561 2.35 -37.36 10.55
CA PHE A 561 3.26 -37.62 9.44
C PHE A 561 3.88 -39.02 9.57
N GLY A 562 3.93 -39.74 8.44
CA GLY A 562 4.57 -41.04 8.35
C GLY A 562 6.08 -40.91 8.16
N PHE A 563 6.83 -41.80 8.81
CA PHE A 563 8.29 -41.94 8.71
C PHE A 563 8.63 -43.41 8.42
N SER A 564 9.84 -43.74 7.94
CA SER A 564 10.16 -45.12 7.60
C SER A 564 10.19 -46.04 8.83
N SER A 565 10.45 -45.48 10.02
CA SER A 565 10.36 -46.17 11.30
C SER A 565 10.02 -45.21 12.46
N GLU A 566 9.55 -45.76 13.58
CA GLU A 566 9.37 -44.98 14.81
C GLU A 566 10.68 -44.42 15.36
N SER A 567 11.82 -45.08 15.10
CA SER A 567 13.15 -44.56 15.46
C SER A 567 13.46 -43.26 14.70
N GLU A 568 13.19 -43.22 13.40
CA GLU A 568 13.35 -42.01 12.58
C GLU A 568 12.37 -40.92 12.98
N ARG A 569 11.12 -41.27 13.27
CA ARG A 569 10.13 -40.31 13.80
C ARG A 569 10.65 -39.65 15.08
N ASN A 570 11.15 -40.46 16.03
CA ASN A 570 11.68 -39.95 17.28
C ASN A 570 12.97 -39.15 17.07
N ALA A 571 13.82 -39.52 16.10
CA ALA A 571 14.98 -38.72 15.72
C ALA A 571 14.58 -37.37 15.11
N ALA A 572 13.57 -37.34 14.24
CA ALA A 572 13.05 -36.12 13.65
C ALA A 572 12.48 -35.17 14.72
N ILE A 573 11.81 -35.71 15.75
CA ILE A 573 11.33 -34.92 16.90
C ILE A 573 12.50 -34.38 17.72
N ARG A 574 13.47 -35.22 18.09
CA ARG A 574 14.64 -34.79 18.87
C ARG A 574 15.47 -33.72 18.15
N ASN A 575 15.54 -33.80 16.82
CA ASN A 575 16.32 -32.87 15.99
C ASN A 575 15.52 -31.64 15.54
N GLY A 576 14.27 -31.47 16.00
CA GLY A 576 13.42 -30.34 15.60
C GLY A 576 12.91 -30.37 14.16
N ILE A 577 13.19 -31.44 13.39
CA ILE A 577 12.70 -31.62 12.01
C ILE A 577 11.18 -31.78 11.99
N TYR A 578 10.63 -32.41 13.04
CA TYR A 578 9.20 -32.57 13.25
C TYR A 578 8.81 -32.09 14.65
N ASN A 579 8.08 -30.98 14.70
CA ASN A 579 7.34 -30.56 15.87
C ASN A 579 5.85 -30.87 15.63
N PRO A 580 5.22 -31.78 16.40
CA PRO A 580 3.82 -32.11 16.21
C PRO A 580 2.86 -30.92 16.32
N ASP A 581 3.18 -29.89 17.11
CA ASP A 581 2.22 -28.83 17.43
C ASP A 581 2.17 -27.70 16.39
N THR A 582 3.20 -27.60 15.56
CA THR A 582 3.39 -26.55 14.56
C THR A 582 2.57 -26.74 13.26
N PRO A 583 2.54 -27.92 12.61
CA PRO A 583 1.89 -28.12 11.32
C PRO A 583 0.42 -27.68 11.24
N VAL A 584 0.10 -26.82 10.27
CA VAL A 584 -1.26 -26.41 9.90
C VAL A 584 -1.51 -26.70 8.42
N PRO A 585 -2.56 -27.44 8.06
CA PRO A 585 -2.86 -27.70 6.66
C PRO A 585 -3.59 -26.51 6.02
N TYR A 586 -3.27 -26.20 4.77
CA TYR A 586 -3.84 -25.06 4.04
C TYR A 586 -4.68 -25.44 2.83
N ASP A 587 -4.31 -26.47 2.07
CA ASP A 587 -5.02 -26.83 0.85
C ASP A 587 -5.31 -28.32 0.75
N ILE A 588 -6.32 -28.64 -0.07
CA ILE A 588 -6.68 -29.99 -0.51
C ILE A 588 -6.84 -29.99 -2.02
N ASP A 589 -6.39 -31.05 -2.68
CA ASP A 589 -6.80 -31.37 -4.05
C ASP A 589 -6.90 -32.89 -4.23
N VAL A 590 -7.71 -33.33 -5.18
CA VAL A 590 -8.08 -34.73 -5.35
C VAL A 590 -7.84 -35.17 -6.79
N TYR A 591 -7.07 -36.24 -6.95
CA TYR A 591 -6.82 -36.86 -8.24
C TYR A 591 -7.55 -38.19 -8.34
N TYR A 592 -8.41 -38.31 -9.35
CA TYR A 592 -9.03 -39.56 -9.75
C TYR A 592 -8.23 -40.17 -10.92
N PRO A 593 -7.55 -41.32 -10.74
CA PRO A 593 -6.81 -41.97 -11.81
C PRO A 593 -7.74 -42.37 -12.97
N PRO A 594 -7.40 -42.05 -14.24
CA PRO A 594 -8.25 -42.37 -15.40
C PRO A 594 -8.58 -43.85 -15.56
N LYS A 595 -7.71 -44.75 -15.08
CA LYS A 595 -7.87 -46.21 -15.16
C LYS A 595 -8.71 -46.82 -14.01
N GLY A 596 -9.50 -46.01 -13.30
CA GLY A 596 -10.37 -46.49 -12.21
C GLY A 596 -9.65 -46.87 -10.91
N GLY A 597 -8.47 -46.29 -10.67
CA GLY A 597 -7.73 -46.48 -9.42
C GLY A 597 -8.35 -45.73 -8.24
N ALA A 598 -7.89 -46.02 -7.02
CA ALA A 598 -8.33 -45.30 -5.83
C ALA A 598 -7.96 -43.80 -5.92
N PRO A 599 -8.85 -42.89 -5.50
CA PRO A 599 -8.54 -41.46 -5.49
C PRO A 599 -7.36 -41.16 -4.56
N ARG A 600 -6.50 -40.25 -4.97
CA ARG A 600 -5.41 -39.70 -4.16
C ARG A 600 -5.79 -38.31 -3.68
N HIS A 601 -5.58 -38.06 -2.40
CA HIS A 601 -5.92 -36.80 -1.74
C HIS A 601 -4.61 -36.15 -1.30
N PHE A 602 -4.37 -34.92 -1.74
CA PHE A 602 -3.13 -34.21 -1.48
C PHE A 602 -3.37 -33.03 -0.55
N ILE A 603 -2.47 -32.82 0.41
CA ILE A 603 -2.55 -31.74 1.38
C ILE A 603 -1.24 -30.95 1.35
N THR A 604 -1.35 -29.62 1.38
CA THR A 604 -0.22 -28.73 1.67
C THR A 604 -0.17 -28.36 3.15
N THR A 605 1.05 -28.23 3.66
CA THR A 605 1.35 -27.77 5.01
C THR A 605 2.55 -26.82 4.91
N PRO A 606 2.32 -25.51 4.68
CA PRO A 606 3.40 -24.54 4.57
C PRO A 606 4.28 -24.54 5.82
N ARG A 607 5.54 -24.14 5.66
CA ARG A 607 6.53 -24.01 6.75
C ARG A 607 6.49 -22.60 7.36
N ASP A 608 5.33 -22.19 7.85
CA ASP A 608 5.14 -20.90 8.54
C ASP A 608 5.94 -20.83 9.86
N GLU A 609 6.31 -21.99 10.39
CA GLU A 609 7.17 -22.21 11.56
C GLU A 609 8.09 -23.43 11.28
N GLU A 610 9.21 -23.54 12.00
CA GLU A 610 10.06 -24.75 11.96
C GLU A 610 9.33 -26.02 12.47
N GLY A 611 9.82 -27.20 12.06
CA GLY A 611 9.25 -28.47 12.53
C GLY A 611 8.12 -29.04 11.67
N VAL A 612 7.89 -28.52 10.47
CA VAL A 612 7.03 -29.17 9.45
C VAL A 612 7.87 -30.10 8.58
N PRO A 613 7.70 -31.44 8.64
CA PRO A 613 8.56 -32.38 7.92
C PRO A 613 8.34 -32.27 6.40
N TYR A 614 7.09 -32.39 5.93
CA TYR A 614 6.72 -32.40 4.52
C TYR A 614 5.74 -31.27 4.23
N SER A 615 6.05 -30.39 3.27
CA SER A 615 5.15 -29.29 2.92
C SER A 615 4.05 -29.69 1.93
N LEU A 616 4.24 -30.83 1.25
CA LEU A 616 3.30 -31.42 0.31
C LEU A 616 3.24 -32.92 0.60
N SER A 617 2.04 -33.41 0.89
CA SER A 617 1.81 -34.80 1.27
C SER A 617 0.56 -35.36 0.60
N TYR A 618 0.43 -36.68 0.57
CA TYR A 618 -0.84 -37.33 0.30
C TYR A 618 -1.36 -38.07 1.54
N VAL A 619 -2.69 -38.14 1.65
CA VAL A 619 -3.37 -38.81 2.77
C VAL A 619 -3.42 -40.32 2.50
N THR A 620 -2.96 -41.11 3.47
CA THR A 620 -3.01 -42.56 3.42
C THR A 620 -4.27 -43.13 4.10
N LYS A 621 -4.46 -44.45 4.00
CA LYS A 621 -5.51 -45.16 4.75
C LYS A 621 -5.09 -45.51 6.19
N VAL A 622 -3.83 -45.29 6.56
CA VAL A 622 -3.31 -45.63 7.90
C VAL A 622 -3.88 -44.65 8.91
N GLN A 623 -4.60 -45.18 9.91
CA GLN A 623 -5.14 -44.38 11.01
C GLN A 623 -4.13 -44.31 12.16
N ARG A 624 -3.77 -43.10 12.57
CA ARG A 624 -2.94 -42.80 13.73
C ARG A 624 -3.82 -42.18 14.83
N LYS A 625 -3.24 -41.94 16.01
CA LYS A 625 -3.96 -41.45 17.20
C LYS A 625 -4.75 -40.16 16.93
N ASN A 626 -4.19 -39.24 16.15
CA ASN A 626 -4.79 -37.94 15.91
C ASN A 626 -5.47 -37.77 14.54
N GLY A 627 -5.48 -38.80 13.69
CA GLY A 627 -6.12 -38.79 12.37
C GLY A 627 -5.38 -39.65 11.34
N SER A 628 -5.74 -39.52 10.06
CA SER A 628 -5.09 -40.23 8.96
C SER A 628 -3.62 -39.81 8.78
N GLU A 629 -2.74 -40.76 8.49
CA GLU A 629 -1.32 -40.47 8.24
C GLU A 629 -1.08 -39.79 6.89
N LEU A 630 -0.17 -38.81 6.89
CA LEU A 630 0.34 -38.08 5.73
C LEU A 630 1.72 -38.58 5.32
N GLN A 631 1.90 -38.87 4.03
CA GLN A 631 3.17 -39.32 3.45
C GLN A 631 3.71 -38.26 2.47
N PRO A 632 5.05 -38.07 2.39
CA PRO A 632 5.63 -37.02 1.57
C PRO A 632 5.34 -37.27 0.09
N TYR A 633 5.12 -36.19 -0.65
CA TYR A 633 4.96 -36.24 -2.10
C TYR A 633 5.89 -35.25 -2.82
N PRO A 634 6.53 -35.65 -3.95
CA PRO A 634 6.58 -36.99 -4.52
C PRO A 634 7.36 -38.02 -3.69
N SER A 635 8.36 -37.56 -2.94
CA SER A 635 9.18 -38.37 -2.05
C SER A 635 9.76 -37.50 -0.93
N TYR A 636 10.39 -38.11 0.07
CA TYR A 636 11.07 -37.38 1.15
C TYR A 636 12.18 -36.44 0.64
N ASP A 637 12.91 -36.83 -0.41
CA ASP A 637 14.04 -36.07 -0.93
C ASP A 637 13.65 -34.66 -1.35
N TRP A 638 12.46 -34.48 -1.91
CA TRP A 638 11.90 -33.18 -2.27
C TRP A 638 11.72 -32.24 -1.07
N HIS A 639 11.63 -32.76 0.15
CA HIS A 639 11.42 -31.99 1.37
C HIS A 639 12.68 -31.86 2.23
N SER A 640 13.68 -32.70 1.97
CA SER A 640 14.81 -32.95 2.86
C SER A 640 15.79 -31.77 2.97
N SER A 641 15.95 -30.97 1.91
CA SER A 641 16.94 -29.89 1.87
C SER A 641 16.57 -28.69 2.76
N LYS A 642 15.29 -28.54 3.12
CA LYS A 642 14.76 -27.41 3.91
C LYS A 642 15.22 -26.04 3.38
N GLY A 643 15.17 -25.86 2.06
CA GLY A 643 15.54 -24.60 1.41
C GLY A 643 17.04 -24.38 1.24
N LYS A 644 17.88 -25.43 1.32
CA LYS A 644 19.33 -25.32 1.09
C LYS A 644 19.74 -25.41 -0.39
N ASP A 645 18.99 -26.12 -1.22
CA ASP A 645 19.32 -26.36 -2.65
C ASP A 645 18.34 -25.72 -3.63
N CYS A 646 17.18 -25.24 -3.16
CA CYS A 646 16.12 -24.60 -3.94
C CYS A 646 15.62 -25.36 -5.19
N ASP A 647 15.98 -26.64 -5.32
CA ASP A 647 15.48 -27.55 -6.35
C ASP A 647 14.35 -28.43 -5.78
N GLY A 648 14.32 -28.67 -4.46
CA GLY A 648 13.18 -29.26 -3.76
C GLY A 648 12.03 -28.28 -3.48
N LEU A 649 11.06 -28.73 -2.67
CA LEU A 649 10.01 -27.91 -2.09
C LEU A 649 10.47 -27.30 -0.76
N THR A 650 10.46 -25.98 -0.70
CA THR A 650 10.81 -25.21 0.49
C THR A 650 9.59 -25.05 1.40
N SER A 651 8.47 -24.56 0.86
CA SER A 651 7.21 -24.39 1.57
C SER A 651 6.06 -24.28 0.58
N ALA A 652 5.56 -25.45 0.18
CA ALA A 652 4.39 -25.58 -0.70
C ALA A 652 3.13 -25.04 0.00
N PHE A 653 2.47 -24.06 -0.62
CA PHE A 653 1.35 -23.35 0.00
C PHE A 653 -0.02 -23.84 -0.49
N ARG A 654 -0.28 -23.77 -1.79
CA ARG A 654 -1.47 -24.34 -2.44
C ARG A 654 -1.11 -25.09 -3.70
N MET A 655 -2.06 -25.87 -4.17
CA MET A 655 -1.94 -26.63 -5.41
C MET A 655 -3.19 -26.52 -6.28
N HIS A 656 -3.04 -26.84 -7.56
CA HIS A 656 -4.13 -26.98 -8.50
C HIS A 656 -3.86 -28.15 -9.45
N ILE A 657 -4.73 -29.14 -9.45
CA ILE A 657 -4.69 -30.26 -10.39
C ILE A 657 -5.51 -29.89 -11.62
N ASP A 658 -4.84 -29.76 -12.75
CA ASP A 658 -5.50 -29.39 -14.01
C ASP A 658 -6.17 -30.61 -14.70
N PRO A 659 -7.02 -30.39 -15.72
CA PRO A 659 -7.67 -31.46 -16.47
C PRO A 659 -6.71 -32.45 -17.17
N CYS A 660 -5.41 -32.15 -17.20
CA CYS A 660 -4.39 -32.98 -17.81
C CYS A 660 -3.72 -33.94 -16.82
N GLY A 661 -4.11 -33.88 -15.54
CA GLY A 661 -3.49 -34.65 -14.47
C GLY A 661 -2.13 -34.11 -14.06
N ARG A 662 -1.83 -32.83 -14.33
CA ARG A 662 -0.65 -32.15 -13.80
C ARG A 662 -1.03 -31.41 -12.52
N MET A 663 -0.28 -31.63 -11.45
CA MET A 663 -0.40 -30.88 -10.21
C MET A 663 0.55 -29.71 -10.22
N TRP A 664 -0.01 -28.50 -10.28
CA TRP A 664 0.72 -27.25 -10.14
C TRP A 664 0.80 -26.91 -8.66
N VAL A 665 2.01 -26.72 -8.12
CA VAL A 665 2.25 -26.42 -6.70
C VAL A 665 2.99 -25.10 -6.63
N VAL A 666 2.46 -24.13 -5.89
CA VAL A 666 3.18 -22.90 -5.58
C VAL A 666 3.98 -23.08 -4.29
N ASP A 667 5.27 -22.80 -4.38
CA ASP A 667 6.23 -22.85 -3.29
C ASP A 667 6.70 -21.42 -2.98
N THR A 668 6.44 -20.99 -1.75
CA THR A 668 6.72 -19.61 -1.31
C THR A 668 8.21 -19.31 -1.20
N GLY A 669 9.05 -20.34 -1.01
CA GLY A 669 10.46 -20.15 -0.71
C GLY A 669 10.76 -19.65 0.71
N PHE A 670 9.73 -19.44 1.54
CA PHE A 670 9.86 -19.03 2.94
C PHE A 670 9.93 -20.22 3.89
N ILE A 671 10.73 -20.08 4.94
CA ILE A 671 10.61 -20.86 6.16
C ILE A 671 10.56 -19.83 7.28
N GLU A 672 9.52 -19.88 8.10
CA GLU A 672 9.20 -18.81 9.04
C GLU A 672 9.03 -17.47 8.30
N CYS A 673 9.74 -16.43 8.72
CA CYS A 673 9.78 -15.13 8.06
C CYS A 673 11.02 -14.94 7.18
N GLN A 674 11.84 -15.99 6.99
CA GLN A 674 13.06 -15.90 6.20
C GLN A 674 12.88 -16.50 4.81
N GLN A 675 13.13 -15.70 3.78
CA GLN A 675 13.17 -16.17 2.41
C GLN A 675 14.45 -17.01 2.22
N ARG A 676 14.30 -18.34 2.14
CA ARG A 676 15.40 -19.29 1.94
C ARG A 676 15.69 -19.50 0.45
N CYS A 677 14.62 -19.49 -0.35
CA CYS A 677 14.69 -19.70 -1.79
C CYS A 677 13.82 -18.67 -2.53
N PRO A 678 14.11 -18.39 -3.82
CA PRO A 678 13.18 -17.67 -4.68
C PRO A 678 11.85 -18.44 -4.79
N PRO A 679 10.69 -17.74 -4.83
CA PRO A 679 9.40 -18.40 -4.99
C PRO A 679 9.32 -19.07 -6.37
N GLN A 680 8.62 -20.19 -6.42
CA GLN A 680 8.53 -21.01 -7.63
C GLN A 680 7.19 -21.70 -7.76
N VAL A 681 6.89 -22.13 -8.99
CA VAL A 681 5.81 -23.06 -9.29
C VAL A 681 6.40 -24.29 -9.96
N VAL A 682 6.03 -25.47 -9.46
CA VAL A 682 6.38 -26.76 -10.07
C VAL A 682 5.14 -27.47 -10.56
N ALA A 683 5.23 -28.15 -11.70
CA ALA A 683 4.17 -29.03 -12.21
C ALA A 683 4.64 -30.48 -12.16
N ILE A 684 3.90 -31.32 -11.45
CA ILE A 684 4.19 -32.76 -11.33
C ILE A 684 3.11 -33.52 -12.10
N ASP A 685 3.51 -34.34 -13.07
CA ASP A 685 2.59 -35.26 -13.73
C ASP A 685 2.19 -36.35 -12.74
N LEU A 686 0.90 -36.46 -12.44
CA LEU A 686 0.40 -37.38 -11.43
C LEU A 686 0.42 -38.83 -11.91
N ALA A 687 0.42 -39.08 -13.22
CA ALA A 687 0.51 -40.45 -13.74
C ALA A 687 1.89 -41.08 -13.50
N THR A 688 2.96 -40.29 -13.69
CA THR A 688 4.35 -40.75 -13.55
C THR A 688 5.04 -40.28 -12.27
N ASN A 689 4.43 -39.37 -11.51
CA ASN A 689 5.01 -38.63 -10.38
C ASN A 689 6.30 -37.89 -10.72
N LYS A 690 6.48 -37.48 -11.99
CA LYS A 690 7.67 -36.76 -12.46
C LYS A 690 7.40 -35.26 -12.59
N LEU A 691 8.43 -34.46 -12.32
CA LEU A 691 8.43 -33.04 -12.62
C LEU A 691 8.34 -32.85 -14.14
N VAL A 692 7.35 -32.10 -14.61
CA VAL A 692 7.14 -31.79 -16.04
C VAL A 692 7.31 -30.30 -16.36
N HIS A 693 7.23 -29.41 -15.37
CA HIS A 693 7.49 -27.99 -15.54
C HIS A 693 8.03 -27.34 -14.27
N ARG A 694 8.89 -26.34 -14.41
CA ARG A 694 9.33 -25.46 -13.30
C ARG A 694 9.36 -24.03 -13.78
N PHE A 695 8.76 -23.13 -13.02
CA PHE A 695 8.81 -21.70 -13.20
C PHE A 695 9.35 -21.06 -11.91
N ARG A 696 10.58 -20.53 -11.95
CA ARG A 696 11.12 -19.68 -10.88
C ARG A 696 10.63 -18.27 -11.13
N ILE A 697 9.89 -17.69 -10.20
CA ILE A 697 9.29 -16.38 -10.39
C ILE A 697 10.44 -15.34 -10.37
N PRO A 698 10.64 -14.56 -11.46
CA PRO A 698 11.73 -13.60 -11.55
C PRO A 698 11.62 -12.51 -10.49
N GLU A 699 12.76 -12.00 -10.01
CA GLU A 699 12.80 -10.92 -9.02
C GLU A 699 12.03 -9.67 -9.47
N SER A 700 12.03 -9.38 -10.78
CA SER A 700 11.27 -8.27 -11.38
C SER A 700 9.75 -8.37 -11.22
N LEU A 701 9.22 -9.54 -10.85
CA LEU A 701 7.80 -9.78 -10.57
C LEU A 701 7.52 -9.94 -9.07
N THR A 702 8.54 -9.78 -8.23
CA THR A 702 8.47 -9.91 -6.78
C THR A 702 8.90 -8.64 -6.07
N LYS A 703 8.33 -8.40 -4.90
CA LYS A 703 8.85 -7.45 -3.93
C LYS A 703 9.80 -8.20 -3.03
N VAL A 704 11.10 -7.92 -3.16
CA VAL A 704 12.18 -8.63 -2.44
C VAL A 704 11.88 -8.68 -0.94
N ASN A 705 11.99 -9.87 -0.33
CA ASN A 705 11.68 -10.15 1.07
C ASN A 705 10.24 -9.84 1.53
N VAL A 706 9.31 -9.59 0.60
CA VAL A 706 7.90 -9.28 0.91
C VAL A 706 6.96 -10.23 0.18
N SER A 707 7.14 -10.44 -1.12
CA SER A 707 6.22 -11.24 -1.94
C SER A 707 6.09 -12.68 -1.42
N SER A 708 4.85 -13.11 -1.19
CA SER A 708 4.52 -14.47 -0.76
C SER A 708 3.38 -15.00 -1.63
N PHE A 709 3.72 -15.94 -2.51
CA PHE A 709 2.77 -16.51 -3.46
C PHE A 709 2.03 -17.70 -2.84
N VAL A 710 0.74 -17.52 -2.60
CA VAL A 710 -0.06 -18.47 -1.81
C VAL A 710 -1.07 -19.25 -2.63
N THR A 711 -1.38 -18.81 -3.85
CA THR A 711 -2.37 -19.47 -4.71
C THR A 711 -1.81 -19.65 -6.11
N VAL A 712 -2.08 -20.81 -6.69
CA VAL A 712 -1.92 -21.09 -8.11
C VAL A 712 -3.24 -21.60 -8.67
N LEU A 713 -3.65 -21.09 -9.82
CA LEU A 713 -4.74 -21.64 -10.63
C LEU A 713 -4.23 -21.82 -12.05
N ALA A 714 -4.42 -23.01 -12.63
CA ALA A 714 -4.04 -23.32 -14.00
C ALA A 714 -5.28 -23.32 -14.90
N ASP A 715 -5.36 -22.37 -15.83
CA ASP A 715 -6.40 -22.33 -16.87
C ASP A 715 -5.87 -22.99 -18.15
N VAL A 716 -6.41 -24.16 -18.48
CA VAL A 716 -6.04 -24.95 -19.67
C VAL A 716 -7.09 -24.77 -20.74
N SER A 717 -6.72 -24.13 -21.86
CA SER A 717 -7.62 -23.88 -22.99
C SER A 717 -7.72 -25.06 -23.97
N ASP A 718 -6.73 -25.95 -23.98
CA ASP A 718 -6.68 -27.14 -24.85
C ASP A 718 -6.60 -28.47 -24.03
N PRO A 719 -7.58 -28.77 -23.14
CA PRO A 719 -7.55 -30.00 -22.38
C PRO A 719 -7.84 -31.25 -23.26
N PRO A 720 -7.40 -32.45 -22.86
CA PRO A 720 -7.77 -33.70 -23.51
C PRO A 720 -9.30 -33.93 -23.42
N PRO A 721 -9.91 -34.69 -24.35
CA PRO A 721 -9.25 -35.48 -25.39
C PRO A 721 -8.93 -34.70 -26.68
N HIS A 722 -9.36 -33.44 -26.79
CA HIS A 722 -9.26 -32.68 -28.04
C HIS A 722 -8.01 -31.80 -28.14
N GLY A 723 -7.34 -31.52 -27.02
CA GLY A 723 -6.12 -30.73 -26.96
C GLY A 723 -4.92 -31.45 -26.32
N SER A 724 -3.82 -30.72 -26.17
CA SER A 724 -2.50 -31.25 -25.77
C SER A 724 -1.96 -30.66 -24.47
N CYS A 725 -2.77 -29.88 -23.75
CA CYS A 725 -2.39 -29.19 -22.51
C CYS A 725 -1.27 -28.16 -22.67
N LYS A 726 -1.04 -27.66 -23.88
CA LYS A 726 0.03 -26.69 -24.16
C LYS A 726 -0.42 -25.27 -23.84
N GLN A 727 -1.68 -24.95 -24.10
CA GLN A 727 -2.25 -23.62 -23.88
C GLN A 727 -2.70 -23.49 -22.42
N THR A 728 -1.73 -23.27 -21.55
CA THR A 728 -1.95 -23.11 -20.11
C THR A 728 -1.51 -21.72 -19.65
N PHE A 729 -2.41 -21.03 -18.94
CA PHE A 729 -2.06 -19.84 -18.16
C PHE A 729 -2.09 -20.18 -16.68
N LEU A 730 -1.09 -19.70 -15.93
CA LEU A 730 -1.13 -19.73 -14.47
C LEU A 730 -1.47 -18.35 -13.93
N TYR A 731 -2.32 -18.32 -12.90
CA TYR A 731 -2.61 -17.12 -12.12
C TYR A 731 -2.12 -17.34 -10.70
N LEU A 732 -1.17 -16.49 -10.26
CA LEU A 732 -0.48 -16.62 -8.99
C LEU A 732 -0.83 -15.43 -8.10
N CYS A 733 -1.40 -15.68 -6.92
CA CYS A 733 -1.71 -14.59 -5.98
C CYS A 733 -0.55 -14.35 -5.03
N ASP A 734 -0.02 -13.13 -5.04
CA ASP A 734 0.97 -12.63 -4.11
C ASP A 734 0.28 -11.89 -2.96
N ILE A 735 0.09 -12.59 -1.84
CA ILE A 735 -0.76 -12.11 -0.74
C ILE A 735 -0.13 -10.93 0.00
N LEU A 736 1.20 -10.89 0.12
CA LEU A 736 1.93 -9.83 0.83
C LEU A 736 2.44 -8.73 -0.10
N GLY A 737 2.74 -9.04 -1.35
CA GLY A 737 3.12 -8.05 -2.35
C GLY A 737 1.94 -7.37 -3.05
N PHE A 738 0.70 -7.81 -2.78
CA PHE A 738 -0.55 -7.21 -3.27
C PHE A 738 -0.72 -7.20 -4.80
N GLY A 739 -0.34 -8.29 -5.44
CA GLY A 739 -0.41 -8.44 -6.88
C GLY A 739 -0.84 -9.84 -7.31
N ILE A 740 -1.15 -9.96 -8.59
CA ILE A 740 -1.40 -11.24 -9.25
C ILE A 740 -0.39 -11.38 -10.40
N VAL A 741 0.40 -12.46 -10.40
CA VAL A 741 1.30 -12.77 -11.52
C VAL A 741 0.59 -13.71 -12.48
N VAL A 742 0.65 -13.38 -13.78
CA VAL A 742 0.19 -14.24 -14.87
C VAL A 742 1.41 -14.84 -15.52
N TYR A 743 1.38 -16.15 -15.77
CA TYR A 743 2.43 -16.87 -16.50
C TYR A 743 1.82 -17.64 -17.68
N ASP A 744 2.26 -17.29 -18.89
CA ASP A 744 1.98 -18.02 -20.12
C ASP A 744 2.96 -19.20 -20.21
N VAL A 745 2.47 -20.42 -19.97
CA VAL A 745 3.33 -21.61 -19.90
C VAL A 745 3.97 -21.93 -21.25
N ASP A 746 3.24 -21.70 -22.35
CA ASP A 746 3.69 -21.99 -23.71
C ASP A 746 4.78 -21.01 -24.14
N LYS A 747 4.53 -19.71 -23.93
CA LYS A 747 5.50 -18.66 -24.31
C LYS A 747 6.63 -18.44 -23.31
N ARG A 748 6.51 -19.00 -22.10
CA ARG A 748 7.40 -18.74 -20.96
C ARG A 748 7.54 -17.24 -20.65
N ASP A 749 6.45 -16.50 -20.81
CA ASP A 749 6.37 -15.07 -20.53
C ASP A 749 5.50 -14.83 -19.29
N SER A 750 5.83 -13.80 -18.51
CA SER A 750 5.10 -13.49 -17.28
C SER A 750 5.05 -12.00 -17.01
N TRP A 751 3.94 -11.56 -16.41
CA TRP A 751 3.72 -10.17 -16.03
C TRP A 751 2.92 -10.11 -14.74
N ARG A 752 3.01 -8.96 -14.08
CA ARG A 752 2.38 -8.70 -12.79
C ARG A 752 1.23 -7.71 -12.94
N ILE A 753 0.14 -7.99 -12.24
CA ILE A 753 -1.07 -7.18 -12.20
C ILE A 753 -1.17 -6.58 -10.82
N GLU A 754 -1.14 -5.25 -10.75
CA GLU A 754 -1.41 -4.49 -9.54
C GLU A 754 -2.35 -3.33 -9.86
N ASN A 755 -3.33 -3.11 -8.97
CA ASN A 755 -4.23 -1.97 -9.01
C ASN A 755 -4.90 -1.80 -7.62
N LYS A 756 -5.81 -0.82 -7.49
CA LYS A 756 -6.50 -0.57 -6.22
C LYS A 756 -7.26 -1.77 -5.64
N TYR A 757 -7.71 -2.71 -6.49
CA TYR A 757 -8.46 -3.90 -6.10
C TYR A 757 -7.59 -5.08 -5.68
N THR A 758 -6.30 -5.09 -6.02
CA THR A 758 -5.35 -6.08 -5.48
C THR A 758 -4.85 -5.68 -4.09
N ARG A 759 -5.23 -4.51 -3.58
CA ARG A 759 -4.87 -4.07 -2.22
C ARG A 759 -5.93 -4.50 -1.19
N PRO A 760 -5.52 -4.89 0.03
CA PRO A 760 -6.43 -5.10 1.15
C PRO A 760 -7.15 -3.79 1.55
N ASN A 761 -8.34 -3.91 2.12
CA ASN A 761 -9.10 -2.79 2.68
C ASN A 761 -8.87 -2.72 4.21
N PRO A 762 -8.33 -1.60 4.74
CA PRO A 762 -8.09 -1.45 6.18
C PRO A 762 -9.32 -1.64 7.07
N ASN A 763 -10.53 -1.42 6.55
CA ASN A 763 -11.78 -1.61 7.29
C ASN A 763 -12.11 -3.10 7.50
N PHE A 764 -11.52 -3.98 6.71
CA PHE A 764 -11.70 -5.44 6.76
C PHE A 764 -10.43 -6.18 7.21
N LYS A 765 -9.48 -5.48 7.84
CA LYS A 765 -8.28 -6.11 8.42
C LYS A 765 -8.58 -6.99 9.64
N LYS A 766 -9.68 -6.71 10.36
CA LYS A 766 -10.08 -7.46 11.55
C LYS A 766 -10.94 -8.66 11.15
N PHE A 767 -10.44 -9.84 11.44
CA PHE A 767 -11.14 -11.11 11.26
C PHE A 767 -11.82 -11.49 12.56
N THR A 768 -13.02 -12.07 12.49
CA THR A 768 -13.70 -12.63 13.67
C THR A 768 -14.33 -13.96 13.29
N ILE A 769 -13.77 -15.04 13.83
CA ILE A 769 -14.15 -16.41 13.50
C ILE A 769 -14.47 -17.13 14.80
N ALA A 770 -15.69 -17.67 14.91
CA ALA A 770 -16.15 -18.41 16.09
C ALA A 770 -15.92 -17.67 17.43
N GLY A 771 -16.02 -16.34 17.44
CA GLY A 771 -15.88 -15.49 18.63
C GLY A 771 -14.47 -14.97 18.92
N GLU A 772 -13.46 -15.41 18.18
CA GLU A 772 -12.08 -14.94 18.32
C GLU A 772 -11.72 -13.96 17.21
N SER A 773 -10.98 -12.90 17.57
CA SER A 773 -10.56 -11.87 16.62
C SER A 773 -9.04 -11.76 16.53
N PHE A 774 -8.56 -11.51 15.31
CA PHE A 774 -7.17 -11.22 14.98
C PHE A 774 -7.14 -10.26 13.78
N GLU A 775 -6.00 -9.65 13.49
CA GLU A 775 -5.85 -8.74 12.35
C GLU A 775 -4.85 -9.29 11.34
N LEU A 776 -5.21 -9.25 10.06
CA LEU A 776 -4.31 -9.48 8.93
C LEU A 776 -4.53 -8.39 7.88
N PHE A 777 -3.51 -8.06 7.12
CA PHE A 777 -3.60 -7.07 6.04
C PHE A 777 -3.20 -7.69 4.71
N ASP A 778 -3.84 -8.81 4.45
CA ASP A 778 -3.48 -9.75 3.39
C ASP A 778 -4.23 -9.42 2.09
N GLY A 779 -3.47 -9.37 0.99
CA GLY A 779 -3.91 -9.06 -0.36
C GLY A 779 -4.58 -10.23 -1.09
N PRO A 780 -4.36 -10.39 -2.41
CA PRO A 780 -5.05 -11.39 -3.22
C PRO A 780 -4.82 -12.78 -2.65
N VAL A 781 -5.91 -13.51 -2.39
CA VAL A 781 -5.84 -14.83 -1.76
C VAL A 781 -6.50 -15.90 -2.61
N SER A 782 -7.46 -15.55 -3.46
CA SER A 782 -8.14 -16.53 -4.32
C SER A 782 -8.40 -15.93 -5.70
N VAL A 783 -8.33 -16.81 -6.69
CA VAL A 783 -8.67 -16.54 -8.08
C VAL A 783 -9.56 -17.67 -8.59
N SER A 784 -10.46 -17.38 -9.51
CA SER A 784 -11.30 -18.36 -10.19
C SER A 784 -11.58 -17.90 -11.61
N VAL A 785 -11.72 -18.82 -12.55
CA VAL A 785 -11.99 -18.48 -13.96
C VAL A 785 -13.39 -18.91 -14.38
N THR A 786 -14.02 -18.13 -15.24
CA THR A 786 -15.20 -18.59 -15.95
C THR A 786 -14.84 -19.86 -16.75
N PRO A 787 -15.53 -20.99 -16.52
CA PRO A 787 -15.26 -22.21 -17.26
C PRO A 787 -15.66 -22.06 -18.74
N PRO A 788 -15.02 -22.82 -19.65
CA PRO A 788 -15.36 -22.80 -21.07
C PRO A 788 -16.79 -23.32 -21.32
N GLY A 789 -17.42 -22.87 -22.41
CA GLY A 789 -18.72 -23.41 -22.85
C GLY A 789 -19.97 -22.83 -22.18
N LEU A 790 -19.83 -21.88 -21.24
CA LEU A 790 -20.99 -21.27 -20.55
C LEU A 790 -21.80 -20.25 -21.37
N GLY A 791 -21.33 -19.87 -22.57
CA GLY A 791 -21.99 -18.84 -23.39
C GLY A 791 -21.85 -17.41 -22.84
N VAL A 792 -20.99 -17.18 -21.85
CA VAL A 792 -20.67 -15.85 -21.30
C VAL A 792 -19.19 -15.52 -21.48
N LYS A 793 -18.85 -14.22 -21.43
CA LYS A 793 -17.44 -13.78 -21.54
C LYS A 793 -16.62 -14.39 -20.40
N ARG A 794 -15.45 -14.95 -20.74
CA ARG A 794 -14.55 -15.51 -19.73
C ARG A 794 -13.84 -14.42 -18.95
N ASN A 795 -13.96 -14.46 -17.63
CA ASN A 795 -13.31 -13.54 -16.70
C ASN A 795 -12.47 -14.32 -15.69
N LEU A 796 -11.42 -13.68 -15.19
CA LEU A 796 -10.73 -14.03 -13.96
C LEU A 796 -11.42 -13.26 -12.83
N PHE A 797 -12.06 -13.99 -11.91
CA PHE A 797 -12.58 -13.49 -10.65
C PHE A 797 -11.50 -13.56 -9.59
N PHE A 798 -11.42 -12.55 -8.73
CA PHE A 798 -10.50 -12.55 -7.59
C PHE A 798 -10.96 -11.63 -6.47
N HIS A 799 -10.41 -11.87 -5.29
CA HIS A 799 -10.59 -11.03 -4.12
C HIS A 799 -9.36 -11.06 -3.22
N THR A 800 -9.21 -10.02 -2.41
CA THR A 800 -8.21 -9.95 -1.34
C THR A 800 -8.77 -10.47 -0.02
N LEU A 801 -7.92 -11.04 0.83
CA LEU A 801 -8.37 -11.67 2.08
C LEU A 801 -8.95 -10.65 3.05
N ALA A 802 -8.27 -9.53 3.25
CA ALA A 802 -8.74 -8.42 4.08
C ALA A 802 -9.65 -7.46 3.29
N ASN A 803 -10.71 -7.97 2.65
CA ASN A 803 -11.67 -7.16 1.88
C ASN A 803 -13.01 -7.89 1.72
N ASP A 804 -14.09 -7.13 1.55
CA ASP A 804 -15.43 -7.64 1.24
C ASP A 804 -15.77 -7.62 -0.25
N LEU A 805 -14.92 -6.99 -1.05
CA LEU A 805 -15.12 -6.82 -2.48
C LEU A 805 -14.87 -8.12 -3.26
N GLU A 806 -15.76 -8.42 -4.21
CA GLU A 806 -15.54 -9.38 -5.29
C GLU A 806 -15.25 -8.62 -6.58
N THR A 807 -14.23 -9.04 -7.33
CA THR A 807 -13.78 -8.33 -8.53
C THR A 807 -13.54 -9.28 -9.68
N TYR A 808 -13.55 -8.73 -10.89
CA TYR A 808 -13.22 -9.50 -12.09
C TYR A 808 -12.46 -8.70 -13.13
N ILE A 809 -11.69 -9.41 -13.95
CA ILE A 809 -11.04 -8.89 -15.15
C ILE A 809 -11.25 -9.86 -16.33
N PRO A 810 -11.60 -9.38 -17.53
CA PRO A 810 -11.74 -10.25 -18.71
C PRO A 810 -10.44 -10.97 -19.09
N LEU A 811 -10.54 -12.25 -19.48
CA LEU A 811 -9.36 -13.07 -19.79
C LEU A 811 -8.59 -12.57 -21.02
N ASP A 812 -9.28 -12.02 -22.02
CA ASP A 812 -8.68 -11.42 -23.23
C ASP A 812 -7.81 -10.18 -22.93
N ILE A 813 -8.03 -9.54 -21.77
CA ILE A 813 -7.21 -8.42 -21.29
C ILE A 813 -6.10 -8.93 -20.38
N VAL A 814 -6.45 -9.77 -19.39
CA VAL A 814 -5.49 -10.25 -18.39
C VAL A 814 -4.39 -11.12 -19.00
N ASN A 815 -4.71 -11.91 -20.03
CA ASN A 815 -3.78 -12.82 -20.70
C ASN A 815 -2.95 -12.12 -21.79
N ASN A 816 -3.12 -10.82 -22.03
CA ASN A 816 -2.40 -10.08 -23.06
C ASN A 816 -1.22 -9.28 -22.45
N PRO A 817 0.04 -9.75 -22.58
CA PRO A 817 1.21 -9.11 -21.96
C PRO A 817 1.41 -7.66 -22.41
N SER A 818 1.03 -7.31 -23.64
CA SER A 818 1.18 -5.94 -24.18
C SER A 818 0.39 -4.89 -23.37
N LYS A 819 -0.64 -5.31 -22.63
CA LYS A 819 -1.43 -4.44 -21.74
C LYS A 819 -0.72 -4.10 -20.43
N TRP A 820 0.40 -4.77 -20.13
CA TRP A 820 1.09 -4.70 -18.84
C TRP A 820 2.56 -4.26 -18.96
N LYS A 821 3.11 -4.13 -20.17
CA LYS A 821 4.50 -3.68 -20.42
C LYS A 821 4.74 -2.18 -20.20
N HIS A 822 3.68 -1.37 -20.13
CA HIS A 822 3.77 0.06 -19.82
C HIS A 822 2.85 0.33 -18.62
N GLN A 823 3.40 0.77 -17.48
CA GLN A 823 2.72 0.99 -16.19
C GLN A 823 1.66 2.13 -16.21
N HIS A 824 1.10 2.47 -17.36
CA HIS A 824 0.12 3.56 -17.49
C HIS A 824 -1.31 3.01 -17.53
N GLY A 825 -1.96 2.98 -16.36
CA GLY A 825 -3.38 3.18 -16.02
C GLY A 825 -4.54 2.61 -16.87
N ARG A 826 -4.42 2.37 -18.17
CA ARG A 826 -5.54 1.96 -19.05
C ARG A 826 -5.95 0.50 -18.83
N SER A 827 -5.00 -0.39 -18.58
CA SER A 827 -5.29 -1.80 -18.21
C SER A 827 -5.81 -1.92 -16.78
N GLN A 828 -5.37 -1.05 -15.86
CA GLN A 828 -5.90 -0.99 -14.49
C GLN A 828 -7.39 -0.63 -14.43
N GLN A 829 -7.89 0.19 -15.37
CA GLN A 829 -9.32 0.51 -15.49
C GLN A 829 -10.18 -0.66 -15.99
N SER A 830 -9.57 -1.75 -16.47
CA SER A 830 -10.31 -2.92 -16.97
C SER A 830 -10.75 -3.87 -15.85
N VAL A 831 -10.20 -3.72 -14.64
CA VAL A 831 -10.67 -4.44 -13.46
C VAL A 831 -11.94 -3.78 -12.95
N LYS A 832 -12.96 -4.59 -12.74
CA LYS A 832 -14.29 -4.13 -12.34
C LYS A 832 -14.69 -4.73 -11.01
N GLU A 833 -15.31 -3.89 -10.19
CA GLU A 833 -16.09 -4.33 -9.03
C GLU A 833 -17.28 -5.14 -9.54
N LEU A 834 -17.45 -6.34 -8.96
CA LEU A 834 -18.60 -7.20 -9.20
C LEU A 834 -19.69 -6.92 -8.17
N GLY A 835 -19.28 -6.77 -6.91
CA GLY A 835 -20.14 -6.40 -5.79
C GLY A 835 -19.45 -6.69 -4.46
N ARG A 836 -20.17 -6.43 -3.36
CA ARG A 836 -19.63 -6.54 -2.00
C ARG A 836 -20.35 -7.62 -1.20
N ARG A 837 -19.58 -8.43 -0.51
CA ARG A 837 -20.05 -9.50 0.39
C ARG A 837 -20.46 -8.95 1.76
N GLY A 838 -19.94 -7.79 2.16
CA GLY A 838 -20.01 -7.28 3.54
C GLY A 838 -19.13 -8.05 4.55
N VAL A 839 -18.38 -9.05 4.10
CA VAL A 839 -17.56 -9.93 4.93
C VAL A 839 -16.42 -10.58 4.12
N GLN A 840 -15.35 -10.96 4.81
CA GLN A 840 -14.19 -11.62 4.22
C GLN A 840 -14.48 -13.08 3.86
N CYS A 841 -13.72 -13.56 2.87
CA CYS A 841 -13.69 -14.95 2.40
C CYS A 841 -12.27 -15.34 2.00
N ALA A 842 -11.87 -16.58 2.30
CA ALA A 842 -10.54 -17.08 1.95
C ALA A 842 -10.54 -17.76 0.57
N ALA A 843 -10.86 -19.05 0.48
CA ALA A 843 -10.87 -19.78 -0.79
C ALA A 843 -12.21 -19.66 -1.54
N SER A 844 -12.13 -19.64 -2.88
CA SER A 844 -13.28 -19.70 -3.78
C SER A 844 -13.05 -20.69 -4.92
N ALA A 845 -14.14 -21.19 -5.51
CA ALA A 845 -14.09 -22.06 -6.69
C ALA A 845 -15.34 -21.88 -7.56
N ILE A 846 -15.24 -22.18 -8.85
CA ILE A 846 -16.35 -22.13 -9.82
C ILE A 846 -16.56 -23.50 -10.46
N SER A 847 -17.80 -24.00 -10.48
CA SER A 847 -18.18 -25.24 -11.16
C SER A 847 -18.29 -25.08 -12.67
N LYS A 848 -18.27 -26.18 -13.45
CA LYS A 848 -18.42 -26.12 -14.92
C LYS A 848 -19.70 -25.38 -15.36
N ASP A 849 -20.75 -25.48 -14.55
CA ASP A 849 -22.06 -24.88 -14.81
C ASP A 849 -22.14 -23.42 -14.31
N GLY A 850 -21.03 -22.86 -13.83
CA GLY A 850 -20.94 -21.45 -13.46
C GLY A 850 -21.46 -21.13 -12.06
N PHE A 851 -21.44 -22.08 -11.13
CA PHE A 851 -21.72 -21.79 -9.73
C PHE A 851 -20.42 -21.46 -9.01
N TRP A 852 -20.31 -20.23 -8.52
CA TRP A 852 -19.22 -19.75 -7.68
C TRP A 852 -19.53 -20.05 -6.21
N PHE A 853 -18.53 -20.50 -5.46
CA PHE A 853 -18.63 -20.88 -4.06
C PHE A 853 -17.57 -20.18 -3.21
N CYS A 854 -17.94 -19.87 -1.97
CA CYS A 854 -17.05 -19.27 -0.99
C CYS A 854 -17.67 -19.39 0.41
N VAL A 855 -16.83 -19.59 1.44
CA VAL A 855 -17.29 -19.60 2.83
C VAL A 855 -17.08 -18.23 3.46
N TYR A 856 -18.16 -17.61 3.91
CA TYR A 856 -18.09 -16.34 4.62
C TYR A 856 -17.68 -16.57 6.06
N MET A 857 -16.91 -15.64 6.63
CA MET A 857 -16.45 -15.76 8.01
C MET A 857 -17.49 -15.30 9.03
N LYS A 858 -18.52 -14.56 8.61
CA LYS A 858 -19.61 -14.05 9.46
C LYS A 858 -20.89 -13.73 8.64
N PRO A 859 -22.02 -14.42 8.90
CA PRO A 859 -22.09 -15.70 9.61
C PRO A 859 -21.27 -16.78 8.89
N ILE A 860 -20.78 -17.77 9.64
CA ILE A 860 -19.98 -18.87 9.10
C ILE A 860 -20.88 -19.81 8.29
N ALA A 861 -20.83 -19.66 6.96
CA ALA A 861 -21.63 -20.48 6.05
C ALA A 861 -20.99 -20.53 4.65
N LEU A 862 -21.25 -21.63 3.94
CA LEU A 862 -20.96 -21.76 2.52
C LEU A 862 -22.03 -21.03 1.71
N TYR A 863 -21.61 -20.08 0.89
CA TYR A 863 -22.45 -19.35 -0.03
C TYR A 863 -22.20 -19.80 -1.47
N GLY A 864 -23.25 -19.73 -2.29
CA GLY A 864 -23.19 -19.99 -3.71
C GLY A 864 -23.86 -18.89 -4.53
N TRP A 865 -23.35 -18.67 -5.73
CA TRP A 865 -23.87 -17.71 -6.70
C TRP A 865 -23.70 -18.24 -8.13
N ASN A 866 -24.73 -18.11 -8.97
CA ASN A 866 -24.65 -18.45 -10.39
C ASN A 866 -24.12 -17.25 -11.17
N ILE A 867 -22.93 -17.36 -11.75
CA ILE A 867 -22.22 -16.25 -12.42
C ILE A 867 -22.93 -15.70 -13.66
N ARG A 868 -23.97 -16.40 -14.16
CA ARG A 868 -24.84 -15.92 -15.25
C ARG A 868 -25.91 -14.94 -14.76
N LYS A 869 -26.14 -14.85 -13.45
CA LYS A 869 -27.08 -13.90 -12.83
C LYS A 869 -26.27 -12.72 -12.26
N PRO A 870 -26.83 -11.50 -12.21
CA PRO A 870 -26.15 -10.36 -11.57
C PRO A 870 -25.72 -10.70 -10.13
N TYR A 871 -24.55 -10.20 -9.72
CA TYR A 871 -24.07 -10.37 -8.35
C TYR A 871 -24.86 -9.43 -7.42
N ALA A 872 -25.95 -9.95 -6.85
CA ALA A 872 -26.84 -9.23 -5.96
C ALA A 872 -27.21 -10.14 -4.79
N SER A 873 -27.55 -9.55 -3.63
CA SER A 873 -27.95 -10.29 -2.42
C SER A 873 -29.08 -11.29 -2.67
N SER A 874 -29.99 -11.00 -3.60
CA SER A 874 -31.07 -11.91 -4.01
C SER A 874 -30.59 -13.17 -4.73
N ASN A 875 -29.43 -13.13 -5.39
CA ASN A 875 -28.85 -14.22 -6.18
C ASN A 875 -27.73 -14.99 -5.46
N VAL A 876 -27.26 -14.47 -4.32
CA VAL A 876 -26.26 -15.11 -3.46
C VAL A 876 -27.00 -15.83 -2.33
N LYS A 877 -26.83 -17.16 -2.22
CA LYS A 877 -27.56 -17.98 -1.24
C LYS A 877 -26.63 -18.71 -0.30
N ALA A 878 -26.99 -18.75 0.97
CA ALA A 878 -26.36 -19.66 1.93
C ALA A 878 -26.82 -21.09 1.64
N LEU A 879 -25.87 -21.98 1.36
CA LEU A 879 -26.12 -23.38 0.99
C LEU A 879 -25.96 -24.31 2.21
N VAL A 880 -24.96 -24.04 3.04
CA VAL A 880 -24.65 -24.82 4.25
C VAL A 880 -24.24 -23.86 5.36
N VAL A 881 -24.87 -23.98 6.53
CA VAL A 881 -24.52 -23.22 7.73
C VAL A 881 -23.95 -24.20 8.76
N ASN A 882 -22.66 -24.05 9.09
CA ASN A 882 -22.03 -24.85 10.14
C ASN A 882 -20.85 -24.08 10.76
N ASN A 883 -21.09 -23.53 11.95
CA ASN A 883 -20.09 -22.72 12.69
C ASN A 883 -18.97 -23.56 13.33
N GLU A 884 -19.11 -24.88 13.39
CA GLU A 884 -18.10 -25.79 13.93
C GLU A 884 -17.15 -26.28 12.83
N THR A 885 -17.70 -26.72 11.69
CA THR A 885 -16.92 -27.42 10.66
C THR A 885 -16.42 -26.53 9.53
N LEU A 886 -16.89 -25.28 9.42
CA LEU A 886 -16.51 -24.36 8.33
C LEU A 886 -15.77 -23.10 8.81
N GLN A 887 -15.12 -23.13 9.99
CA GLN A 887 -14.54 -21.94 10.64
C GLN A 887 -13.63 -21.13 9.72
N PHE A 888 -12.58 -21.74 9.16
CA PHE A 888 -11.76 -21.12 8.13
C PHE A 888 -11.51 -22.11 7.00
N VAL A 889 -12.21 -21.94 5.87
CA VAL A 889 -11.97 -22.76 4.67
C VAL A 889 -10.82 -22.16 3.89
N SER A 890 -9.63 -22.71 4.11
CA SER A 890 -8.39 -22.25 3.51
C SER A 890 -8.13 -22.81 2.11
N GLY A 891 -8.78 -23.92 1.73
CA GLY A 891 -8.65 -24.54 0.41
C GLY A 891 -10.01 -25.03 -0.09
N MET A 892 -10.30 -24.79 -1.37
CA MET A 892 -11.55 -25.19 -2.03
C MET A 892 -11.28 -25.61 -3.47
N LYS A 893 -11.85 -26.74 -3.90
CA LYS A 893 -11.70 -27.29 -5.25
C LYS A 893 -13.03 -27.82 -5.77
N VAL A 894 -13.29 -27.61 -7.07
CA VAL A 894 -14.33 -28.35 -7.78
C VAL A 894 -13.64 -29.45 -8.57
N VAL A 895 -14.01 -30.70 -8.29
CA VAL A 895 -13.39 -31.88 -8.90
C VAL A 895 -14.47 -32.69 -9.61
N ARG A 896 -14.22 -33.05 -10.86
CA ARG A 896 -15.12 -33.90 -11.64
C ARG A 896 -14.75 -35.36 -11.46
N ARG A 897 -15.72 -36.19 -11.03
CA ARG A 897 -15.53 -37.64 -10.94
C ARG A 897 -15.55 -38.27 -12.33
N PRO A 898 -14.52 -39.03 -12.73
CA PRO A 898 -14.51 -39.71 -14.03
C PRO A 898 -15.58 -40.80 -14.16
N SER A 899 -16.02 -41.42 -13.05
CA SER A 899 -16.94 -42.55 -13.05
C SER A 899 -18.35 -42.21 -13.51
N ASP A 900 -18.86 -41.03 -13.18
CA ASP A 900 -20.24 -40.60 -13.47
C ASP A 900 -20.32 -39.17 -14.04
N GLY A 901 -19.18 -38.48 -14.17
CA GLY A 901 -19.10 -37.14 -14.72
C GLY A 901 -19.66 -36.03 -13.83
N ARG A 902 -20.11 -36.35 -12.60
CA ARG A 902 -20.63 -35.38 -11.62
C ARG A 902 -19.49 -34.57 -10.99
N GLU A 903 -19.80 -33.34 -10.57
CA GLU A 903 -18.85 -32.46 -9.88
C GLU A 903 -19.06 -32.50 -8.38
N GLU A 904 -17.94 -32.54 -7.65
CA GLU A 904 -17.87 -32.47 -6.19
C GLU A 904 -17.17 -31.18 -5.77
N LEU A 905 -17.70 -30.53 -4.74
CA LEU A 905 -17.02 -29.45 -4.05
C LEU A 905 -16.22 -30.03 -2.87
N TRP A 906 -14.91 -29.87 -2.89
CA TRP A 906 -13.99 -30.28 -1.84
C TRP A 906 -13.48 -29.06 -1.07
N MET A 907 -13.42 -29.15 0.25
CA MET A 907 -13.00 -28.07 1.14
C MET A 907 -12.08 -28.58 2.24
N LEU A 908 -11.00 -27.84 2.49
CA LEU A 908 -10.19 -27.97 3.70
C LEU A 908 -10.56 -26.84 4.65
N SER A 909 -11.07 -27.19 5.83
CA SER A 909 -11.31 -26.25 6.91
C SER A 909 -10.30 -26.47 8.03
N ASN A 910 -9.60 -25.40 8.38
CA ASN A 910 -8.78 -25.32 9.58
C ASN A 910 -9.37 -24.29 10.55
N ARG A 911 -8.66 -24.04 11.66
CA ARG A 911 -9.04 -23.09 12.71
C ARG A 911 -7.95 -22.06 12.90
N ILE A 912 -7.65 -21.30 11.85
CA ILE A 912 -6.53 -20.35 11.82
C ILE A 912 -6.55 -19.35 12.98
N GLN A 913 -7.74 -18.93 13.45
CA GLN A 913 -7.87 -18.04 14.60
C GLN A 913 -7.25 -18.64 15.88
N LYS A 914 -7.23 -19.97 16.01
CA LYS A 914 -6.58 -20.68 17.13
C LYS A 914 -5.05 -20.68 17.03
N SER A 915 -4.47 -20.40 15.87
CA SER A 915 -3.01 -20.21 15.72
C SER A 915 -2.53 -18.92 16.40
N PHE A 916 -3.39 -17.90 16.47
CA PHE A 916 -3.12 -16.64 17.17
C PHE A 916 -3.50 -16.68 18.66
N GLY A 917 -4.07 -17.81 19.10
CA GLY A 917 -4.49 -18.07 20.47
C GLY A 917 -3.95 -19.40 20.97
N LYS A 918 -4.74 -20.12 21.76
CA LYS A 918 -4.38 -21.45 22.26
C LYS A 918 -5.18 -22.54 21.57
N ARG A 919 -4.50 -23.44 20.86
CA ARG A 919 -5.10 -24.63 20.24
C ARG A 919 -5.28 -25.75 21.27
N ASN A 920 -6.41 -26.45 21.20
CA ASN A 920 -6.68 -27.65 22.00
C ASN A 920 -6.59 -28.89 21.11
N TYR A 921 -5.56 -29.72 21.32
CA TYR A 921 -5.35 -30.94 20.52
C TYR A 921 -6.21 -32.14 20.98
N LYS A 922 -7.17 -31.94 21.91
CA LYS A 922 -8.16 -32.96 22.27
C LYS A 922 -9.40 -32.93 21.37
N GLU A 923 -9.63 -31.84 20.64
CA GLU A 923 -10.74 -31.65 19.70
C GLU A 923 -10.27 -31.71 18.24
N ILE A 924 -11.21 -31.85 17.30
CA ILE A 924 -10.91 -31.85 15.87
C ILE A 924 -10.58 -30.42 15.41
N ASN A 925 -9.35 -30.22 14.94
CA ASN A 925 -8.84 -28.93 14.50
C ASN A 925 -8.84 -28.78 12.98
N TYR A 926 -8.71 -29.87 12.23
CA TYR A 926 -8.62 -29.85 10.78
C TYR A 926 -9.62 -30.82 10.17
N ARG A 927 -10.31 -30.40 9.11
CA ARG A 927 -11.36 -31.18 8.45
C ARG A 927 -11.23 -31.06 6.94
N VAL A 928 -11.34 -32.19 6.24
CA VAL A 928 -11.62 -32.24 4.81
C VAL A 928 -13.05 -32.69 4.62
N GLN A 929 -13.83 -31.87 3.92
CA GLN A 929 -15.25 -32.09 3.68
C GLN A 929 -15.52 -32.06 2.17
N ARG A 930 -16.54 -32.79 1.73
CA ARG A 930 -17.00 -32.78 0.34
C ARG A 930 -18.52 -32.77 0.22
N SER A 931 -19.03 -32.40 -0.95
CA SER A 931 -20.42 -32.65 -1.34
C SER A 931 -20.57 -32.68 -2.85
N ASP A 932 -21.52 -33.47 -3.37
CA ASP A 932 -21.97 -33.36 -4.75
C ASP A 932 -22.56 -31.95 -4.98
N ILE A 933 -22.17 -31.27 -6.06
CA ILE A 933 -22.62 -29.89 -6.35
C ILE A 933 -24.11 -29.84 -6.65
N ASP A 934 -24.63 -30.80 -7.41
CA ASP A 934 -26.07 -30.90 -7.73
C ASP A 934 -26.92 -30.93 -6.45
N TYR A 935 -26.48 -31.67 -5.43
CA TYR A 935 -27.13 -31.70 -4.12
C TYR A 935 -27.08 -30.32 -3.46
N LEU A 936 -25.94 -29.61 -3.47
CA LEU A 936 -25.80 -28.28 -2.86
C LEU A 936 -26.72 -27.24 -3.50
N ILE A 937 -26.89 -27.27 -4.83
CA ILE A 937 -27.64 -26.22 -5.56
C ILE A 937 -29.13 -26.54 -5.74
N LEU A 938 -29.54 -27.80 -5.55
CA LEU A 938 -30.93 -28.25 -5.73
C LEU A 938 -31.92 -27.37 -4.95
N GLY A 939 -32.88 -26.78 -5.67
CA GLY A 939 -33.96 -25.96 -5.10
C GLY A 939 -33.53 -24.59 -4.56
N GLN A 940 -32.28 -24.16 -4.74
CA GLN A 940 -31.78 -22.90 -4.16
C GLN A 940 -31.18 -21.91 -5.17
N LEU A 941 -30.63 -22.37 -6.31
CA LEU A 941 -29.84 -21.50 -7.21
C LEU A 941 -30.15 -21.62 -8.72
N THR A 942 -31.13 -22.45 -9.11
CA THR A 942 -31.59 -22.60 -10.51
C THR A 942 -32.19 -21.31 -11.06
#